data_AF-A0AAD2FYB4-F1
#
_entry.id   AF-A0AAD2FYB4-F1
#
_cell.length_a   1.000
_cell.length_b   1.000
_cell.length_c   1.000
_cell.angle_alpha   90.00
_cell.angle_beta   90.00
_cell.angle_gamma   90.00
#
_symmetry.space_group_name_H-M   'P 1'
#
loop_
_entity.id
_entity.type
_entity.pdbx_description
1 polymer ?
#
loop_
_entity_poly.entity_id
_entity_poly.type
_entity_poly.pdbx_seq_one_letter_code
_entity_poly.pdbx_strand_id
1 'polypeptide(L)'
;MPNRSAITAEGPHMPSESTAISFAPQMPPVSEDTIYNVDLDNIDCTSTYTALSYFIKEWKRAGGRNPTFIPKAVIAKLFHTLEQKQVDISSVDSVPYDAEDLHECLVLLARIQNKGAAQGGDERNFSILELVEDTLVDRKHKHHLYDIGEYVEVLGPSMIWRLEQIKNVLKTYDLDGETPIYIYETAVDHELKEDEIRWPKEALVRIFGYGPWIWQEWACLRLENKLSFCKGLNTDFEFFDISGYVKELWNVWFMDDRNQTFRDLFDRVGESGQEQLLRHIMAPFDLMEDVISNKDDRWDIEDAGVSIFTYVSLLGSGFLDGFVVFLLQLCMPIFLFSYYNSLNEDEKIAVGTREMLFAVLAYYLFKVSRDVWANFRRVVGISEEVYSKIQSLRKNVWDNGNDSFAQSLGFTFDQFMNTGYICYLYLFNMWILFNVTDPFEILGSVIFFEFLFDLDEELANSIWFDRGSRFLKAGLVGLILQQTVQQENSHTRDTYMEKVFKESSMTKSEMKGLMKRCEDAKIPDGPAFLGTNEPDETIQLLVMEERVTQLRSMDSKTSVKRIDETKPRVYFSGFFASDSPMFERHAKLRAWTQWEKLLFLFETPTLVPDDYEAGTKIVFDELDTRLTVLSEDRLWDALGVSRGRRFWRGVFDVLAFRGFRGRDFGPTRHWRTWRFFFTRLVHAFLSWTSHMIQLLFPFLTFAALIMVFLEDPRTGENVYCYLHQGDCEFERENYFQP
;
A
#
# COMPACT_ATOMS: atom_id res chain seq x y z
N MET A 1 -17.32 84.16 18.73
CA MET A 1 -17.19 85.43 17.98
C MET A 1 -15.71 85.75 17.83
N PRO A 2 -15.28 86.51 16.82
CA PRO A 2 -15.81 86.76 15.45
C PRO A 2 -15.03 85.89 14.43
N ASN A 3 -15.21 85.85 13.10
CA ASN A 3 -16.22 86.23 12.09
C ASN A 3 -16.21 85.06 11.04
N ARG A 4 -17.23 84.65 10.27
CA ARG A 4 -18.48 85.22 9.74
C ARG A 4 -18.36 86.12 8.48
N SER A 5 -18.35 85.51 7.29
CA SER A 5 -19.09 85.93 6.06
C SER A 5 -18.85 84.95 4.88
N ALA A 6 -19.61 84.99 3.78
CA ALA A 6 -20.99 84.47 3.62
C ALA A 6 -21.48 84.56 2.13
N ILE A 7 -22.26 83.56 1.64
CA ILE A 7 -23.15 83.61 0.44
C ILE A 7 -22.40 83.70 -0.93
N THR A 8 -22.80 83.20 -2.12
CA THR A 8 -23.94 82.48 -2.78
C THR A 8 -23.34 81.42 -3.77
N ALA A 9 -24.04 80.65 -4.63
CA ALA A 9 -25.25 79.79 -4.58
C ALA A 9 -25.51 79.15 -5.99
N GLU A 10 -26.49 78.24 -6.08
CA GLU A 10 -27.15 77.68 -7.31
C GLU A 10 -26.37 76.77 -8.30
N GLY A 11 -27.09 75.84 -8.95
CA GLY A 11 -26.70 75.14 -10.19
C GLY A 11 -26.30 73.64 -10.09
N PRO A 12 -27.15 72.69 -10.52
CA PRO A 12 -26.83 71.25 -10.56
C PRO A 12 -26.41 70.74 -11.95
N HIS A 13 -25.57 69.71 -12.01
CA HIS A 13 -25.39 68.83 -13.18
C HIS A 13 -25.11 67.37 -12.76
N MET A 14 -25.38 66.42 -13.67
CA MET A 14 -25.35 64.98 -13.43
C MET A 14 -23.92 64.40 -13.25
N PRO A 15 -23.76 63.25 -12.56
CA PRO A 15 -22.52 62.50 -12.59
C PRO A 15 -22.27 61.94 -14.00
N SER A 16 -21.02 62.02 -14.46
CA SER A 16 -20.53 61.27 -15.62
C SER A 16 -19.76 60.05 -15.13
N GLU A 17 -20.00 58.91 -15.78
CA GLU A 17 -19.29 57.65 -15.48
C GLU A 17 -17.81 57.78 -15.85
N SER A 18 -16.93 57.14 -15.08
CA SER A 18 -15.51 57.00 -15.42
C SER A 18 -15.10 55.54 -15.33
N THR A 19 -15.07 54.89 -16.49
CA THR A 19 -14.68 53.48 -16.64
C THR A 19 -13.18 53.31 -16.41
N ALA A 20 -12.81 52.59 -15.35
CA ALA A 20 -11.44 52.13 -15.15
C ALA A 20 -11.16 50.93 -16.09
N ILE A 21 -10.30 51.13 -17.09
CA ILE A 21 -9.94 50.09 -18.05
C ILE A 21 -8.86 49.19 -17.44
N SER A 22 -9.18 47.90 -17.27
CA SER A 22 -8.20 46.87 -16.91
C SER A 22 -7.34 46.50 -18.12
N PHE A 23 -6.02 46.45 -17.95
CA PHE A 23 -5.08 45.96 -18.96
C PHE A 23 -4.83 44.46 -18.75
N ALA A 24 -5.68 43.62 -19.34
CA ALA A 24 -5.36 42.21 -19.51
C ALA A 24 -4.24 42.04 -20.56
N PRO A 25 -3.26 41.13 -20.36
CA PRO A 25 -2.24 40.84 -21.37
C PRO A 25 -2.89 40.10 -22.55
N GLN A 26 -3.06 40.80 -23.67
CA GLN A 26 -3.54 40.16 -24.90
C GLN A 26 -2.53 39.12 -25.38
N MET A 27 -2.97 37.86 -25.50
CA MET A 27 -2.20 36.87 -26.25
C MET A 27 -2.03 37.36 -27.70
N PRO A 28 -0.84 37.18 -28.33
CA PRO A 28 -0.69 37.48 -29.73
C PRO A 28 -1.65 36.58 -30.54
N PRO A 29 -2.43 37.13 -31.50
CA PRO A 29 -3.36 36.33 -32.28
C PRO A 29 -2.60 35.25 -33.06
N VAL A 30 -3.16 34.05 -33.10
CA VAL A 30 -2.68 32.99 -34.01
C VAL A 30 -2.89 33.51 -35.44
N SER A 31 -1.81 33.71 -36.20
CA SER A 31 -1.92 34.16 -37.59
C SER A 31 -2.58 33.06 -38.42
N GLU A 32 -3.61 33.44 -39.18
CA GLU A 32 -4.36 32.51 -40.04
C GLU A 32 -3.45 31.85 -41.08
N ASP A 33 -2.35 32.51 -41.47
CA ASP A 33 -1.25 31.96 -42.28
C ASP A 33 -0.78 30.57 -41.80
N THR A 34 -0.74 30.36 -40.48
CA THR A 34 -0.32 29.08 -39.85
C THR A 34 -1.24 27.91 -40.24
N ILE A 35 -2.52 28.19 -40.46
CA ILE A 35 -3.56 27.21 -40.84
C ILE A 35 -3.45 26.87 -42.33
N TYR A 36 -3.12 27.86 -43.17
CA TYR A 36 -2.96 27.66 -44.61
C TYR A 36 -1.65 26.95 -44.98
N ASN A 37 -0.56 27.23 -44.25
CA ASN A 37 0.78 26.67 -44.49
C ASN A 37 0.93 25.17 -44.21
N VAL A 38 -0.10 24.48 -43.71
CA VAL A 38 -0.08 23.01 -43.61
C VAL A 38 -0.41 22.39 -44.98
N ASP A 39 0.61 21.89 -45.66
CA ASP A 39 0.51 21.14 -46.91
C ASP A 39 -0.04 19.73 -46.65
N LEU A 40 -1.35 19.60 -46.84
CA LEU A 40 -2.08 18.32 -46.81
C LEU A 40 -2.21 17.70 -48.21
N ASP A 41 -1.99 18.51 -49.25
CA ASP A 41 -2.21 18.12 -50.64
C ASP A 41 -1.14 17.11 -51.09
N ASN A 42 0.08 17.19 -50.54
CA ASN A 42 1.14 16.20 -50.70
C ASN A 42 1.10 15.00 -49.71
N ILE A 43 0.02 14.80 -48.94
CA ILE A 43 -0.18 13.55 -48.16
C ILE A 43 -0.32 12.35 -49.13
N ASP A 44 0.75 11.57 -49.29
CA ASP A 44 0.74 10.25 -49.94
C ASP A 44 0.69 9.16 -48.87
N CYS A 45 -0.50 8.62 -48.61
CA CYS A 45 -0.78 7.76 -47.46
C CYS A 45 -1.81 6.69 -47.77
N THR A 46 -1.40 5.42 -47.72
CA THR A 46 -2.27 4.24 -47.86
C THR A 46 -2.95 3.82 -46.55
N SER A 47 -2.84 4.61 -45.48
CA SER A 47 -3.50 4.35 -44.20
C SER A 47 -3.68 5.61 -43.34
N THR A 48 -4.70 5.58 -42.49
CA THR A 48 -5.05 6.64 -41.53
C THR A 48 -3.91 6.95 -40.55
N TYR A 49 -3.15 5.95 -40.10
CA TYR A 49 -1.98 6.14 -39.23
C TYR A 49 -0.85 6.91 -39.91
N THR A 50 -0.53 6.57 -41.18
CA THR A 50 0.48 7.31 -41.96
C THR A 50 0.05 8.76 -42.19
N ALA A 51 -1.24 9.00 -42.48
CA ALA A 51 -1.74 10.35 -42.73
C ALA A 51 -1.71 11.23 -41.46
N LEU A 52 -2.11 10.69 -40.30
CA LEU A 52 -2.02 11.39 -39.02
C LEU A 52 -0.56 11.64 -38.60
N SER A 53 0.35 10.70 -38.88
CA SER A 53 1.78 10.88 -38.62
C SER A 53 2.41 11.97 -39.49
N TYR A 54 2.01 12.05 -40.78
CA TYR A 54 2.41 13.13 -41.68
C TYR A 54 1.80 14.47 -41.25
N PHE A 55 0.52 14.49 -40.88
CA PHE A 55 -0.18 15.68 -40.40
C PHE A 55 0.49 16.30 -39.16
N ILE A 56 0.81 15.49 -38.14
CA ILE A 56 1.50 15.98 -36.93
C ILE A 56 2.90 16.54 -37.24
N LYS A 57 3.57 15.99 -38.27
CA LYS A 57 4.88 16.44 -38.74
C LYS A 57 4.79 17.78 -39.49
N GLU A 58 3.82 17.95 -40.38
CA GLU A 58 3.63 19.23 -41.10
C GLU A 58 3.02 20.32 -40.21
N TRP A 59 2.14 19.98 -39.27
CA TRP A 59 1.67 20.92 -38.22
C TRP A 59 2.85 21.53 -37.45
N LYS A 60 3.80 20.70 -37.00
CA LYS A 60 5.02 21.17 -36.33
C LYS A 60 5.94 21.98 -37.25
N ARG A 61 6.01 21.66 -38.55
CA ARG A 61 6.80 22.42 -39.54
C ARG A 61 6.19 23.79 -39.87
N ALA A 62 4.86 23.90 -39.88
CA ALA A 62 4.13 25.15 -40.09
C ALA A 62 4.24 26.13 -38.89
N GLY A 63 4.91 25.74 -37.79
CA GLY A 63 5.03 26.54 -36.57
C GLY A 63 3.95 26.24 -35.52
N GLY A 64 3.12 25.21 -35.74
CA GLY A 64 2.16 24.71 -34.76
C GLY A 64 2.84 24.31 -33.45
N ARG A 65 2.30 24.80 -32.32
CA ARG A 65 2.76 24.43 -30.98
C ARG A 65 2.36 22.98 -30.65
N ASN A 66 2.67 22.54 -29.42
CA ASN A 66 2.40 21.17 -28.95
C ASN A 66 0.97 20.70 -29.28
N PRO A 67 0.77 19.39 -29.57
CA PRO A 67 -0.45 18.87 -30.18
C PRO A 67 -1.71 18.89 -29.29
N THR A 68 -1.63 19.49 -28.10
CA THR A 68 -2.76 19.63 -27.16
C THR A 68 -3.84 20.60 -27.64
N PHE A 69 -3.58 21.42 -28.67
CA PHE A 69 -4.62 22.23 -29.30
C PHE A 69 -4.41 22.32 -30.82
N ILE A 70 -5.40 21.82 -31.58
CA ILE A 70 -5.44 21.88 -33.04
C ILE A 70 -6.78 22.54 -33.44
N PRO A 71 -6.79 23.67 -34.17
CA PRO A 71 -8.03 24.39 -34.49
C PRO A 71 -9.03 23.54 -35.29
N LYS A 72 -10.34 23.68 -35.01
CA LYS A 72 -11.42 22.94 -35.72
C LYS A 72 -11.34 23.10 -37.25
N ALA A 73 -10.90 24.25 -37.76
CA ALA A 73 -10.68 24.48 -39.19
C ALA A 73 -9.54 23.61 -39.78
N VAL A 74 -8.46 23.38 -39.03
CA VAL A 74 -7.34 22.51 -39.44
C VAL A 74 -7.79 21.05 -39.44
N ILE A 75 -8.54 20.64 -38.41
CA ILE A 75 -9.13 19.29 -38.31
C ILE A 75 -10.11 19.04 -39.46
N ALA A 76 -10.98 20.00 -39.78
CA ALA A 76 -11.89 19.91 -40.93
C ALA A 76 -11.13 19.83 -42.27
N LYS A 77 -10.06 20.62 -42.46
CA LYS A 77 -9.18 20.54 -43.64
C LYS A 77 -8.53 19.15 -43.76
N LEU A 78 -8.11 18.55 -42.65
CA LEU A 78 -7.57 17.19 -42.61
C LEU A 78 -8.61 16.13 -43.00
N PHE A 79 -9.78 16.13 -42.38
CA PHE A 79 -10.84 15.17 -42.73
C PHE A 79 -11.26 15.28 -44.20
N HIS A 80 -11.44 16.50 -44.71
CA HIS A 80 -11.78 16.69 -46.12
C HIS A 80 -10.66 16.24 -47.07
N THR A 81 -9.38 16.36 -46.68
CA THR A 81 -8.27 15.81 -47.47
C THR A 81 -8.24 14.27 -47.45
N LEU A 82 -8.55 13.64 -46.32
CA LEU A 82 -8.66 12.18 -46.19
C LEU A 82 -9.82 11.63 -47.03
N GLU A 83 -10.97 12.31 -46.97
CA GLU A 83 -12.18 12.03 -47.76
C GLU A 83 -11.89 12.14 -49.27
N GLN A 84 -11.32 13.25 -49.74
CA GLN A 84 -10.92 13.43 -51.15
C GLN A 84 -9.95 12.34 -51.64
N LYS A 85 -9.09 11.81 -50.76
CA LYS A 85 -8.11 10.77 -51.05
C LYS A 85 -8.63 9.34 -50.80
N GLN A 86 -9.90 9.18 -50.43
CA GLN A 86 -10.56 7.90 -50.16
C GLN A 86 -9.79 7.03 -49.15
N VAL A 87 -9.19 7.66 -48.13
CA VAL A 87 -8.50 6.94 -47.05
C VAL A 87 -9.54 6.31 -46.12
N ASP A 88 -9.50 4.98 -45.97
CA ASP A 88 -10.45 4.25 -45.13
C ASP A 88 -10.22 4.55 -43.65
N ILE A 89 -11.19 5.26 -43.06
CA ILE A 89 -11.20 5.64 -41.64
C ILE A 89 -11.94 4.63 -40.75
N SER A 90 -12.68 3.68 -41.31
CA SER A 90 -13.63 2.80 -40.57
C SER A 90 -12.98 1.85 -39.55
N SER A 91 -11.64 1.73 -39.58
CA SER A 91 -10.83 1.05 -38.57
C SER A 91 -10.88 1.67 -37.15
N VAL A 92 -11.74 2.67 -36.92
CA VAL A 92 -11.93 3.41 -35.66
C VAL A 92 -13.24 3.03 -34.95
N ASP A 93 -14.22 2.50 -35.68
CA ASP A 93 -15.67 2.64 -35.40
C ASP A 93 -16.24 1.70 -34.31
N SER A 94 -15.46 1.37 -33.28
CA SER A 94 -15.85 0.38 -32.24
C SER A 94 -16.34 1.01 -30.92
N VAL A 95 -17.17 2.06 -30.97
CA VAL A 95 -17.66 2.78 -29.77
C VAL A 95 -19.17 3.08 -29.86
N PRO A 96 -19.92 2.73 -28.80
CA PRO A 96 -21.27 3.22 -28.50
C PRO A 96 -21.62 4.70 -28.72
N TYR A 97 -22.11 5.10 -29.90
CA TYR A 97 -22.48 6.50 -30.15
C TYR A 97 -23.98 6.78 -29.98
N ASP A 98 -24.33 7.89 -29.28
CA ASP A 98 -25.54 8.68 -29.55
C ASP A 98 -25.38 10.15 -29.10
N ALA A 99 -24.51 10.93 -29.79
CA ALA A 99 -24.37 12.39 -29.65
C ALA A 99 -23.59 13.03 -30.81
N GLU A 100 -24.06 14.14 -31.38
CA GLU A 100 -23.52 14.69 -32.64
C GLU A 100 -22.14 15.41 -32.51
N ASP A 101 -21.27 15.23 -33.52
CA ASP A 101 -20.34 16.24 -34.08
C ASP A 101 -19.08 16.75 -33.32
N LEU A 102 -18.61 16.12 -32.23
CA LEU A 102 -17.23 16.41 -31.74
C LEU A 102 -16.52 15.32 -30.90
N HIS A 103 -17.25 14.54 -30.11
CA HIS A 103 -16.67 13.77 -29.01
C HIS A 103 -15.68 12.67 -29.48
N GLU A 104 -16.00 11.88 -30.50
CA GLU A 104 -15.11 10.81 -30.95
C GLU A 104 -13.82 11.30 -31.61
N CYS A 105 -13.81 12.49 -32.22
CA CYS A 105 -12.57 13.09 -32.72
C CYS A 105 -11.58 13.40 -31.58
N LEU A 106 -12.07 13.79 -30.41
CA LEU A 106 -11.26 13.98 -29.20
C LEU A 106 -10.81 12.65 -28.62
N VAL A 107 -11.70 11.65 -28.54
CA VAL A 107 -11.37 10.29 -28.08
C VAL A 107 -10.32 9.62 -28.96
N LEU A 108 -10.37 9.81 -30.29
CA LEU A 108 -9.38 9.27 -31.22
C LEU A 108 -8.00 9.95 -31.05
N LEU A 109 -7.97 11.28 -30.92
CA LEU A 109 -6.74 12.02 -30.64
C LEU A 109 -6.13 11.63 -29.29
N ALA A 110 -6.95 11.50 -28.23
CA ALA A 110 -6.53 11.04 -26.92
C ALA A 110 -5.99 9.59 -26.96
N ARG A 111 -6.67 8.67 -27.68
CA ARG A 111 -6.19 7.29 -27.88
C ARG A 111 -4.84 7.27 -28.61
N ILE A 112 -4.61 8.12 -29.60
CA ILE A 112 -3.32 8.22 -30.31
C ILE A 112 -2.23 8.82 -29.41
N GLN A 113 -2.55 9.85 -28.63
CA GLN A 113 -1.64 10.47 -27.67
C GLN A 113 -1.22 9.47 -26.57
N ASN A 114 -2.17 8.69 -26.04
CA ASN A 114 -1.91 7.65 -25.05
C ASN A 114 -1.16 6.44 -25.65
N LYS A 115 -1.40 6.07 -26.91
CA LYS A 115 -0.58 5.06 -27.62
C LYS A 115 0.86 5.54 -27.82
N GLY A 116 1.05 6.83 -28.06
CA GLY A 116 2.38 7.47 -28.10
C GLY A 116 3.08 7.55 -26.75
N ALA A 117 2.34 7.64 -25.64
CA ALA A 117 2.89 7.55 -24.29
C ALA A 117 3.25 6.09 -23.91
N ALA A 118 2.37 5.13 -24.23
CA ALA A 118 2.56 3.71 -23.94
C ALA A 118 3.70 3.06 -24.75
N GLN A 119 4.05 3.58 -25.93
CA GLN A 119 5.09 3.03 -26.80
C GLN A 119 6.48 3.66 -26.56
N GLY A 120 6.94 3.63 -25.31
CA GLY A 120 8.38 3.65 -24.99
C GLY A 120 9.08 5.01 -25.01
N GLY A 121 8.41 6.08 -24.57
CA GLY A 121 9.04 7.36 -24.24
C GLY A 121 9.44 7.44 -22.76
N ASP A 122 10.59 8.05 -22.45
CA ASP A 122 11.22 8.06 -21.12
C ASP A 122 10.33 8.55 -19.96
N GLU A 123 10.64 8.00 -18.78
CA GLU A 123 10.21 8.33 -17.41
C GLU A 123 9.75 9.79 -17.19
N ARG A 124 8.49 10.09 -17.53
CA ARG A 124 7.88 11.38 -17.19
C ARG A 124 7.37 11.36 -15.75
N ASN A 125 8.17 11.93 -14.86
CA ASN A 125 7.69 12.37 -13.56
C ASN A 125 6.57 13.42 -13.77
N PHE A 126 5.36 13.11 -13.32
CA PHE A 126 4.28 14.10 -13.21
C PHE A 126 4.56 15.10 -12.07
N SER A 127 3.81 16.18 -12.10
CA SER A 127 3.86 17.28 -11.13
C SER A 127 2.71 17.22 -10.13
N ILE A 128 2.85 17.92 -8.99
CA ILE A 128 1.72 18.16 -8.07
C ILE A 128 0.56 18.83 -8.81
N LEU A 129 0.88 19.67 -9.81
CA LEU A 129 -0.08 20.46 -10.55
C LEU A 129 -1.11 19.59 -11.31
N GLU A 130 -0.61 18.59 -12.04
CA GLU A 130 -1.45 17.65 -12.78
C GLU A 130 -2.40 16.89 -11.83
N LEU A 131 -1.92 16.44 -10.65
CA LEU A 131 -2.77 15.77 -9.66
C LEU A 131 -3.86 16.70 -9.10
N VAL A 132 -3.53 17.96 -8.79
CA VAL A 132 -4.50 18.92 -8.22
C VAL A 132 -5.52 19.34 -9.28
N GLU A 133 -5.09 19.57 -10.52
CA GLU A 133 -5.99 19.86 -11.65
C GLU A 133 -6.95 18.70 -11.94
N ASP A 134 -6.51 17.44 -11.89
CA ASP A 134 -7.37 16.25 -12.04
C ASP A 134 -8.42 16.19 -10.92
N THR A 135 -8.03 16.44 -9.66
CA THR A 135 -8.98 16.37 -8.53
C THR A 135 -10.05 17.44 -8.55
N LEU A 136 -9.75 18.68 -8.94
CA LEU A 136 -10.70 19.80 -8.84
C LEU A 136 -11.72 19.88 -10.00
N VAL A 137 -11.76 18.88 -10.89
CA VAL A 137 -12.79 18.77 -11.94
C VAL A 137 -14.14 18.40 -11.32
N ASP A 138 -15.19 19.18 -11.62
CA ASP A 138 -16.57 18.83 -11.24
C ASP A 138 -17.06 17.59 -12.00
N ARG A 139 -17.67 16.69 -11.23
CA ARG A 139 -18.11 15.35 -11.66
C ARG A 139 -19.65 15.24 -11.66
N LYS A 140 -20.40 16.27 -11.23
CA LYS A 140 -21.88 16.30 -11.15
C LYS A 140 -22.62 16.06 -12.48
N HIS A 141 -21.95 16.24 -13.61
CA HIS A 141 -22.50 15.99 -14.95
C HIS A 141 -21.79 14.87 -15.70
N LYS A 142 -20.80 14.19 -15.08
CA LYS A 142 -20.20 12.99 -15.64
C LYS A 142 -21.06 11.77 -15.30
N HIS A 143 -21.15 10.81 -16.21
CA HIS A 143 -21.81 9.52 -15.94
C HIS A 143 -20.96 8.53 -15.13
N HIS A 144 -19.68 8.85 -14.91
CA HIS A 144 -18.66 8.04 -14.26
C HIS A 144 -17.74 8.98 -13.48
N LEU A 145 -17.14 8.55 -12.37
CA LEU A 145 -16.41 9.48 -11.51
C LEU A 145 -15.09 9.96 -12.10
N TYR A 146 -14.36 9.15 -12.88
CA TYR A 146 -12.97 9.43 -13.31
C TYR A 146 -12.75 9.27 -14.82
N ASP A 147 -12.07 10.23 -15.47
CA ASP A 147 -11.74 10.15 -16.91
C ASP A 147 -10.48 9.32 -17.21
N ILE A 148 -10.36 8.87 -18.47
CA ILE A 148 -9.13 8.29 -19.01
C ILE A 148 -7.99 9.31 -18.98
N GLY A 149 -6.90 8.96 -18.30
CA GLY A 149 -5.73 9.80 -18.12
C GLY A 149 -5.62 10.46 -16.74
N GLU A 150 -6.70 10.48 -15.94
CA GLU A 150 -6.63 10.94 -14.54
C GLU A 150 -5.70 10.05 -13.70
N TYR A 151 -4.98 10.67 -12.77
CA TYR A 151 -4.23 9.95 -11.73
C TYR A 151 -5.06 9.75 -10.46
N VAL A 152 -5.07 8.51 -9.97
CA VAL A 152 -5.90 8.08 -8.84
C VAL A 152 -5.12 7.21 -7.86
N GLU A 153 -5.53 7.20 -6.60
CA GLU A 153 -5.04 6.24 -5.60
C GLU A 153 -5.86 4.95 -5.64
N VAL A 154 -5.17 3.82 -5.75
CA VAL A 154 -5.72 2.46 -5.75
C VAL A 154 -5.15 1.68 -4.57
N LEU A 155 -5.97 0.88 -3.88
CA LEU A 155 -5.47 -0.03 -2.85
C LEU A 155 -4.78 -1.23 -3.53
N GLY A 156 -3.45 -1.32 -3.44
CA GLY A 156 -2.71 -2.48 -3.96
C GLY A 156 -2.85 -3.72 -3.06
N PRO A 157 -2.56 -4.94 -3.58
CA PRO A 157 -2.52 -6.18 -2.77
C PRO A 157 -1.60 -6.08 -1.54
N SER A 158 -0.62 -5.19 -1.57
CA SER A 158 0.27 -4.84 -0.46
C SER A 158 -0.39 -3.98 0.64
N MET A 159 -1.71 -3.81 0.64
CA MET A 159 -2.46 -2.98 1.60
C MET A 159 -1.91 -1.55 1.74
N ILE A 160 -1.35 -1.02 0.64
CA ILE A 160 -0.87 0.36 0.49
C ILE A 160 -1.68 1.01 -0.63
N TRP A 161 -2.17 2.22 -0.38
CA TRP A 161 -2.70 3.09 -1.43
C TRP A 161 -1.55 3.64 -2.28
N ARG A 162 -1.60 3.33 -3.57
CA ARG A 162 -0.56 3.67 -4.57
C ARG A 162 -1.19 4.42 -5.73
N LEU A 163 -0.46 5.36 -6.30
CA LEU A 163 -0.95 6.16 -7.43
C LEU A 163 -0.86 5.35 -8.72
N GLU A 164 -1.95 5.25 -9.47
CA GLU A 164 -1.96 4.72 -10.84
C GLU A 164 -2.72 5.67 -11.79
N GLN A 165 -2.43 5.58 -13.09
CA GLN A 165 -3.18 6.31 -14.11
C GLN A 165 -4.25 5.39 -14.72
N ILE A 166 -5.44 5.93 -14.96
CA ILE A 166 -6.53 5.24 -15.65
C ILE A 166 -6.22 5.19 -17.16
N LYS A 167 -6.08 3.98 -17.72
CA LYS A 167 -5.91 3.73 -19.15
C LYS A 167 -7.23 3.73 -19.92
N ASN A 168 -8.29 3.23 -19.28
CA ASN A 168 -9.56 2.94 -19.91
C ASN A 168 -10.70 2.96 -18.88
N VAL A 169 -11.92 3.24 -19.34
CA VAL A 169 -13.13 3.11 -18.53
C VAL A 169 -14.10 2.23 -19.31
N LEU A 170 -14.42 1.07 -18.73
CA LEU A 170 -15.36 0.11 -19.27
C LEU A 170 -16.70 0.31 -18.58
N LYS A 171 -17.75 0.58 -19.37
CA LYS A 171 -19.13 0.59 -18.90
C LYS A 171 -19.70 -0.82 -18.98
N THR A 172 -19.96 -1.41 -17.83
CA THR A 172 -20.71 -2.67 -17.69
C THR A 172 -22.09 -2.39 -17.09
N TYR A 173 -22.83 -3.45 -16.79
CA TYR A 173 -24.15 -3.38 -16.16
C TYR A 173 -24.21 -4.41 -15.04
N ASP A 174 -24.96 -4.11 -13.99
CA ASP A 174 -25.19 -5.00 -12.85
C ASP A 174 -26.03 -6.24 -13.26
N LEU A 175 -26.25 -7.18 -12.33
CA LEU A 175 -27.06 -8.39 -12.52
C LEU A 175 -28.49 -8.10 -13.01
N ASP A 176 -29.04 -6.94 -12.67
CA ASP A 176 -30.36 -6.46 -13.13
C ASP A 176 -30.36 -5.98 -14.60
N GLY A 177 -29.18 -5.79 -15.21
CA GLY A 177 -29.01 -5.36 -16.60
C GLY A 177 -29.31 -3.89 -16.90
N GLU A 178 -29.94 -3.16 -15.96
CA GLU A 178 -30.32 -1.75 -16.15
C GLU A 178 -29.33 -0.76 -15.50
N THR A 179 -28.83 -1.07 -14.29
CA THR A 179 -27.88 -0.21 -13.56
C THR A 179 -26.49 -0.25 -14.21
N PRO A 180 -25.94 0.88 -14.68
CA PRO A 180 -24.60 0.93 -15.24
C PRO A 180 -23.53 0.88 -14.14
N ILE A 181 -22.54 0.01 -14.31
CA ILE A 181 -21.34 -0.05 -13.47
C ILE A 181 -20.15 0.44 -14.29
N TYR A 182 -19.22 1.16 -13.67
CA TYR A 182 -17.96 1.57 -14.30
C TYR A 182 -16.80 0.79 -13.69
N ILE A 183 -16.08 0.12 -14.58
CA ILE A 183 -14.86 -0.62 -14.29
C ILE A 183 -13.70 0.17 -14.90
N TYR A 184 -12.67 0.45 -14.10
CA TYR A 184 -11.55 1.28 -14.50
C TYR A 184 -10.31 0.39 -14.69
N GLU A 185 -9.69 0.42 -15.87
CA GLU A 185 -8.44 -0.30 -16.13
C GLU A 185 -7.24 0.62 -15.90
N THR A 186 -6.28 0.21 -15.07
CA THR A 186 -5.09 1.02 -14.75
C THR A 186 -3.82 0.54 -15.45
N ALA A 187 -2.69 1.17 -15.12
CA ALA A 187 -1.36 0.82 -15.59
C ALA A 187 -0.98 -0.68 -15.47
N VAL A 188 -1.58 -1.44 -14.54
CA VAL A 188 -1.25 -2.84 -14.23
C VAL A 188 -2.23 -3.86 -14.84
N ASP A 189 -3.15 -3.42 -15.72
CA ASP A 189 -4.13 -4.27 -16.43
C ASP A 189 -5.03 -5.07 -15.46
N HIS A 190 -5.63 -4.35 -14.52
CA HIS A 190 -6.55 -4.87 -13.51
C HIS A 190 -7.86 -4.07 -13.59
N GLU A 191 -8.98 -4.77 -13.63
CA GLU A 191 -10.32 -4.22 -13.53
C GLU A 191 -10.60 -3.79 -12.09
N LEU A 192 -10.81 -2.49 -11.86
CA LEU A 192 -11.11 -1.92 -10.55
C LEU A 192 -12.52 -1.34 -10.48
N LYS A 193 -13.16 -1.47 -9.32
CA LYS A 193 -14.42 -0.81 -8.99
C LYS A 193 -14.20 0.60 -8.46
N GLU A 194 -15.28 1.38 -8.46
CA GLU A 194 -15.30 2.74 -7.92
C GLU A 194 -15.07 2.80 -6.39
N ASP A 195 -15.40 1.74 -5.64
CA ASP A 195 -15.09 1.61 -4.20
C ASP A 195 -13.61 1.30 -3.90
N GLU A 196 -12.83 0.95 -4.92
CA GLU A 196 -11.40 0.62 -4.81
C GLU A 196 -10.47 1.80 -5.22
N ILE A 197 -11.06 2.89 -5.74
CA ILE A 197 -10.35 4.05 -6.34
C ILE A 197 -10.73 5.35 -5.63
N ARG A 198 -9.74 6.16 -5.24
CA ARG A 198 -9.91 7.47 -4.60
C ARG A 198 -8.97 8.54 -5.18
N TRP A 199 -9.18 9.82 -4.83
CA TRP A 199 -8.28 10.91 -5.24
C TRP A 199 -6.87 10.77 -4.63
N PRO A 200 -5.81 11.34 -5.21
CA PRO A 200 -4.46 11.29 -4.64
C PRO A 200 -4.35 12.02 -3.29
N LYS A 201 -3.69 11.42 -2.28
CA LYS A 201 -3.45 12.08 -0.97
C LYS A 201 -2.71 13.40 -1.17
N GLU A 202 -1.69 13.42 -2.01
CA GLU A 202 -0.86 14.61 -2.24
C GLU A 202 -1.65 15.79 -2.81
N ALA A 203 -2.68 15.54 -3.62
CA ALA A 203 -3.60 16.57 -4.10
C ALA A 203 -4.55 17.05 -2.99
N LEU A 204 -5.16 16.12 -2.23
CA LEU A 204 -6.03 16.46 -1.10
C LEU A 204 -5.28 17.24 0.00
N VAL A 205 -4.02 16.90 0.31
CA VAL A 205 -3.17 17.63 1.27
C VAL A 205 -2.86 19.06 0.77
N ARG A 206 -2.76 19.27 -0.55
CA ARG A 206 -2.57 20.59 -1.15
C ARG A 206 -3.83 21.44 -1.13
N ILE A 207 -4.99 20.84 -1.35
CA ILE A 207 -6.28 21.52 -1.24
C ILE A 207 -6.56 21.87 0.22
N PHE A 208 -6.66 20.84 1.08
CA PHE A 208 -7.23 20.96 2.42
C PHE A 208 -6.22 21.24 3.55
N GLY A 209 -4.92 21.17 3.26
CA GLY A 209 -3.86 21.28 4.26
C GLY A 209 -3.69 20.01 5.10
N TYR A 210 -2.63 19.91 5.90
CA TYR A 210 -2.33 18.67 6.62
C TYR A 210 -3.26 18.39 7.84
N GLY A 211 -4.08 19.36 8.26
CA GLY A 211 -4.95 19.28 9.45
C GLY A 211 -5.81 18.00 9.57
N PRO A 212 -6.54 17.57 8.54
CA PRO A 212 -7.36 16.34 8.57
C PRO A 212 -6.57 15.05 8.86
N TRP A 213 -5.28 14.99 8.52
CA TRP A 213 -4.43 13.83 8.83
C TRP A 213 -3.90 13.87 10.26
N ILE A 214 -3.74 15.05 10.86
CA ILE A 214 -3.50 15.20 12.31
C ILE A 214 -4.76 14.78 13.09
N TRP A 215 -5.95 15.16 12.59
CA TRP A 215 -7.21 14.68 13.13
C TRP A 215 -7.33 13.15 13.04
N GLN A 216 -6.92 12.52 11.93
CA GLN A 216 -6.89 11.07 11.79
C GLN A 216 -5.98 10.40 12.85
N GLU A 217 -4.74 10.87 13.01
CA GLU A 217 -3.81 10.38 14.03
C GLU A 217 -4.36 10.55 15.46
N TRP A 218 -4.96 11.70 15.77
CA TRP A 218 -5.62 11.98 17.04
C TRP A 218 -6.86 11.09 17.28
N ALA A 219 -7.71 10.91 16.27
CA ALA A 219 -8.91 10.09 16.35
C ALA A 219 -8.57 8.60 16.57
N CYS A 220 -7.47 8.09 15.98
CA CYS A 220 -6.93 6.77 16.31
C CYS A 220 -6.55 6.66 17.80
N LEU A 221 -5.93 7.69 18.39
CA LEU A 221 -5.58 7.71 19.82
C LEU A 221 -6.81 7.83 20.73
N ARG A 222 -7.84 8.59 20.33
CA ARG A 222 -9.15 8.64 21.03
C ARG A 222 -9.83 7.27 20.99
N LEU A 223 -9.89 6.65 19.81
CA LEU A 223 -10.48 5.33 19.61
C LEU A 223 -9.75 4.24 20.42
N GLU A 224 -8.41 4.22 20.44
CA GLU A 224 -7.64 3.35 21.34
C GLU A 224 -7.98 3.61 22.82
N ASN A 225 -8.24 4.87 23.20
CA ASN A 225 -8.72 5.20 24.54
C ASN A 225 -10.20 4.89 24.79
N LYS A 226 -11.00 4.58 23.77
CA LYS A 226 -12.38 4.09 23.91
C LYS A 226 -12.48 2.55 23.89
N LEU A 227 -11.93 1.88 22.87
CA LEU A 227 -12.03 0.43 22.61
C LEU A 227 -11.53 -0.47 23.76
N SER A 228 -12.32 -1.48 24.11
CA SER A 228 -11.97 -2.59 24.99
C SER A 228 -11.71 -3.85 24.17
N PHE A 229 -10.72 -4.63 24.57
CA PHE A 229 -10.50 -5.99 24.06
C PHE A 229 -10.94 -7.08 25.06
N CYS A 230 -11.50 -6.69 26.22
CA CYS A 230 -12.20 -7.61 27.13
C CYS A 230 -13.64 -7.83 26.67
N LYS A 231 -14.05 -9.10 26.58
CA LYS A 231 -15.36 -9.51 26.06
C LYS A 231 -16.51 -9.09 26.98
N GLY A 232 -17.59 -8.58 26.40
CA GLY A 232 -18.83 -8.28 27.13
C GLY A 232 -18.85 -6.96 27.90
N LEU A 233 -17.99 -6.01 27.52
CA LEU A 233 -18.11 -4.60 27.93
C LEU A 233 -18.80 -3.79 26.81
N ASN A 234 -19.49 -2.70 27.12
CA ASN A 234 -20.15 -1.87 26.10
C ASN A 234 -19.18 -1.17 25.13
N THR A 235 -17.88 -1.15 25.44
CA THR A 235 -16.81 -0.66 24.56
C THR A 235 -16.02 -1.80 23.90
N ASP A 236 -16.47 -3.05 24.02
CA ASP A 236 -15.84 -4.22 23.40
C ASP A 236 -15.80 -4.07 21.88
N PHE A 237 -14.61 -4.18 21.29
CA PHE A 237 -14.35 -3.84 19.89
C PHE A 237 -15.20 -4.62 18.88
N GLU A 238 -15.64 -5.85 19.21
CA GLU A 238 -16.56 -6.64 18.37
C GLU A 238 -17.97 -6.02 18.24
N PHE A 239 -18.34 -5.09 19.12
CA PHE A 239 -19.70 -4.51 19.23
C PHE A 239 -19.71 -2.98 19.29
N PHE A 240 -18.56 -2.33 19.29
CA PHE A 240 -18.44 -0.88 19.37
C PHE A 240 -18.57 -0.25 17.98
N ASP A 241 -19.47 0.71 17.83
CA ASP A 241 -19.66 1.48 16.59
C ASP A 241 -18.47 2.43 16.35
N ILE A 242 -17.43 1.90 15.70
CA ILE A 242 -16.22 2.64 15.33
C ILE A 242 -16.60 3.79 14.39
N SER A 243 -17.34 3.49 13.31
CA SER A 243 -17.81 4.47 12.33
C SER A 243 -18.56 5.64 12.98
N GLY A 244 -19.55 5.36 13.83
CA GLY A 244 -20.36 6.36 14.50
C GLY A 244 -19.54 7.25 15.45
N TYR A 245 -18.72 6.64 16.32
CA TYR A 245 -17.87 7.39 17.25
C TYR A 245 -16.84 8.27 16.53
N VAL A 246 -16.24 7.77 15.45
CA VAL A 246 -15.27 8.54 14.64
C VAL A 246 -15.97 9.67 13.88
N LYS A 247 -17.20 9.46 13.38
CA LYS A 247 -18.02 10.52 12.77
C LYS A 247 -18.44 11.58 13.80
N GLU A 248 -18.70 11.22 15.06
CA GLU A 248 -18.86 12.20 16.15
C GLU A 248 -17.57 12.98 16.41
N LEU A 249 -16.40 12.33 16.47
CA LEU A 249 -15.10 13.00 16.63
C LEU A 249 -14.75 13.93 15.46
N TRP A 250 -15.16 13.60 14.22
CA TRP A 250 -15.04 14.49 13.08
C TRP A 250 -15.91 15.72 13.27
N ASN A 251 -17.21 15.53 13.57
CA ASN A 251 -18.16 16.62 13.76
C ASN A 251 -17.74 17.56 14.91
N VAL A 252 -17.17 17.04 16.00
CA VAL A 252 -16.66 17.86 17.12
C VAL A 252 -15.46 18.74 16.71
N TRP A 253 -14.54 18.24 15.88
CA TRP A 253 -13.42 19.02 15.36
C TRP A 253 -13.87 19.99 14.25
N PHE A 254 -14.65 19.49 13.28
CA PHE A 254 -15.15 20.27 12.14
C PHE A 254 -16.00 21.47 12.58
N MET A 255 -16.83 21.32 13.63
CA MET A 255 -17.70 22.38 14.16
C MET A 255 -17.02 23.30 15.20
N ASP A 256 -15.73 23.15 15.50
CA ASP A 256 -14.99 24.05 16.40
C ASP A 256 -14.76 25.42 15.73
N ASP A 257 -14.99 26.54 16.43
CA ASP A 257 -14.83 27.89 15.87
C ASP A 257 -13.43 28.17 15.29
N ARG A 258 -12.40 27.48 15.80
CA ARG A 258 -11.01 27.58 15.29
C ARG A 258 -10.85 27.04 13.87
N ASN A 259 -11.77 26.18 13.40
CA ASN A 259 -11.76 25.57 12.08
C ASN A 259 -12.64 26.31 11.04
N GLN A 260 -13.08 27.55 11.31
CA GLN A 260 -13.93 28.30 10.37
C GLN A 260 -13.34 28.34 8.95
N THR A 261 -12.05 28.65 8.79
CA THR A 261 -11.40 28.71 7.45
C THR A 261 -11.35 27.35 6.76
N PHE A 262 -11.26 26.26 7.53
CA PHE A 262 -11.33 24.90 6.99
C PHE A 262 -12.75 24.55 6.53
N ARG A 263 -13.79 24.91 7.30
CA ARG A 263 -15.21 24.75 6.87
C ARG A 263 -15.50 25.53 5.60
N ASP A 264 -15.10 26.80 5.57
CA ASP A 264 -15.33 27.72 4.44
C ASP A 264 -14.67 27.21 3.14
N LEU A 265 -13.55 26.48 3.24
CA LEU A 265 -12.95 25.76 2.11
C LEU A 265 -13.69 24.45 1.80
N PHE A 266 -13.99 23.64 2.83
CA PHE A 266 -14.63 22.33 2.67
C PHE A 266 -15.98 22.43 1.96
N ASP A 267 -16.79 23.44 2.31
CA ASP A 267 -18.05 23.74 1.63
C ASP A 267 -17.85 24.26 0.20
N ARG A 268 -16.77 25.03 -0.04
CA ARG A 268 -16.43 25.62 -1.36
C ARG A 268 -15.90 24.62 -2.38
N VAL A 269 -15.18 23.57 -1.94
CA VAL A 269 -14.70 22.49 -2.85
C VAL A 269 -15.86 21.60 -3.32
N GLY A 270 -16.93 21.51 -2.54
CA GLY A 270 -18.16 20.80 -2.90
C GLY A 270 -18.12 19.29 -2.68
N GLU A 271 -19.31 18.68 -2.74
CA GLU A 271 -19.64 17.33 -2.26
C GLU A 271 -18.64 16.23 -2.68
N SER A 272 -18.18 16.22 -3.94
CA SER A 272 -17.24 15.18 -4.40
C SER A 272 -15.87 15.27 -3.71
N GLY A 273 -15.34 16.48 -3.51
CA GLY A 273 -14.08 16.66 -2.78
C GLY A 273 -14.22 16.49 -1.27
N GLN A 274 -15.41 16.80 -0.71
CA GLN A 274 -15.76 16.48 0.66
C GLN A 274 -15.75 14.97 0.90
N GLU A 275 -16.45 14.20 0.07
CA GLU A 275 -16.52 12.75 0.13
C GLU A 275 -15.13 12.12 -0.02
N GLN A 276 -14.33 12.59 -0.98
CA GLN A 276 -12.98 12.05 -1.22
C GLN A 276 -12.01 12.35 -0.07
N LEU A 277 -12.10 13.52 0.58
CA LEU A 277 -11.35 13.80 1.80
C LEU A 277 -11.81 12.90 2.95
N LEU A 278 -13.13 12.77 3.16
CA LEU A 278 -13.70 11.90 4.18
C LEU A 278 -13.24 10.44 3.98
N ARG A 279 -13.33 9.92 2.75
CA ARG A 279 -12.86 8.57 2.38
C ARG A 279 -11.35 8.39 2.56
N HIS A 280 -10.55 9.45 2.58
CA HIS A 280 -9.12 9.39 2.95
C HIS A 280 -8.89 9.27 4.45
N ILE A 281 -9.60 10.07 5.24
CA ILE A 281 -9.40 10.13 6.68
C ILE A 281 -10.15 9.03 7.44
N MET A 282 -11.25 8.52 6.88
CA MET A 282 -12.06 7.44 7.44
C MET A 282 -11.48 6.04 7.14
N ALA A 283 -10.76 5.87 6.02
CA ALA A 283 -10.22 4.59 5.56
C ALA A 283 -9.60 3.63 6.61
N PRO A 284 -8.76 4.06 7.60
CA PRO A 284 -8.26 3.12 8.60
C PRO A 284 -9.35 2.64 9.56
N PHE A 285 -10.39 3.44 9.82
CA PHE A 285 -11.52 3.09 10.67
C PHE A 285 -12.51 2.19 9.94
N ASP A 286 -12.79 2.48 8.67
CA ASP A 286 -13.57 1.61 7.78
C ASP A 286 -12.91 0.22 7.70
N LEU A 287 -11.58 0.18 7.48
CA LEU A 287 -10.79 -1.06 7.44
C LEU A 287 -10.79 -1.84 8.77
N MET A 288 -10.86 -1.16 9.93
CA MET A 288 -11.05 -1.82 11.22
C MET A 288 -12.44 -2.48 11.29
N GLU A 289 -13.48 -1.79 10.84
CA GLU A 289 -14.85 -2.32 10.84
C GLU A 289 -15.01 -3.50 9.87
N ASP A 290 -14.38 -3.46 8.70
CA ASP A 290 -14.33 -4.57 7.74
C ASP A 290 -13.69 -5.83 8.35
N VAL A 291 -12.53 -5.68 9.02
CA VAL A 291 -11.83 -6.77 9.72
C VAL A 291 -12.68 -7.37 10.85
N ILE A 292 -13.41 -6.52 11.59
CA ILE A 292 -14.27 -6.96 12.69
C ILE A 292 -15.49 -7.72 12.16
N SER A 293 -16.21 -7.12 11.21
CA SER A 293 -17.51 -7.58 10.73
C SER A 293 -17.46 -8.63 9.61
N ASN A 294 -16.33 -8.73 8.90
CA ASN A 294 -16.16 -9.48 7.65
C ASN A 294 -17.24 -9.18 6.60
N LYS A 295 -17.49 -7.88 6.35
CA LYS A 295 -18.33 -7.47 5.21
C LYS A 295 -17.66 -7.87 3.89
N ASP A 296 -18.48 -8.30 2.96
CA ASP A 296 -18.13 -8.77 1.61
C ASP A 296 -17.06 -9.89 1.56
N ASP A 297 -16.94 -10.69 2.62
CA ASP A 297 -15.97 -11.80 2.76
C ASP A 297 -14.49 -11.42 2.52
N ARG A 298 -14.16 -10.11 2.48
CA ARG A 298 -12.81 -9.58 2.18
C ARG A 298 -11.76 -10.02 3.21
N TRP A 299 -12.21 -10.46 4.38
CA TRP A 299 -11.43 -10.88 5.55
C TRP A 299 -11.94 -12.21 6.11
N ASP A 300 -12.28 -13.16 5.23
CA ASP A 300 -12.50 -14.54 5.68
C ASP A 300 -11.20 -15.11 6.29
N ILE A 301 -11.24 -15.31 7.60
CA ILE A 301 -10.09 -15.68 8.43
C ILE A 301 -10.08 -17.20 8.71
N GLU A 302 -11.21 -17.90 8.57
CA GLU A 302 -11.33 -19.29 9.05
C GLU A 302 -10.48 -20.25 8.20
N ASP A 303 -10.42 -20.05 6.88
CA ASP A 303 -9.57 -20.80 5.94
C ASP A 303 -8.28 -20.06 5.53
N ALA A 304 -7.89 -18.99 6.23
CA ALA A 304 -6.80 -18.10 5.76
C ALA A 304 -5.38 -18.69 5.84
N GLY A 305 -5.18 -19.80 6.56
CA GLY A 305 -3.87 -20.42 6.80
C GLY A 305 -2.97 -19.56 7.70
N VAL A 306 -3.40 -19.37 8.95
CA VAL A 306 -2.79 -18.45 9.92
C VAL A 306 -1.97 -19.25 10.93
N SER A 307 -0.70 -18.90 11.12
CA SER A 307 0.18 -19.62 12.06
C SER A 307 0.18 -19.01 13.47
N ILE A 308 0.63 -19.77 14.47
CA ILE A 308 0.99 -19.22 15.79
C ILE A 308 2.02 -18.09 15.65
N PHE A 309 2.96 -18.18 14.69
CA PHE A 309 3.92 -17.11 14.46
C PHE A 309 3.26 -15.83 13.93
N THR A 310 2.18 -15.95 13.15
CA THR A 310 1.33 -14.81 12.77
C THR A 310 0.74 -14.14 14.01
N TYR A 311 0.17 -14.90 14.96
CA TYR A 311 -0.32 -14.34 16.24
C TYR A 311 0.78 -13.58 17.01
N VAL A 312 1.99 -14.14 17.10
CA VAL A 312 3.15 -13.46 17.74
C VAL A 312 3.53 -12.19 16.96
N SER A 313 3.44 -12.20 15.63
CA SER A 313 3.73 -11.05 14.74
C SER A 313 2.74 -9.89 14.90
N LEU A 314 1.47 -10.20 15.16
CA LEU A 314 0.42 -9.19 15.38
C LEU A 314 0.46 -8.66 16.82
N LEU A 315 0.44 -9.57 17.80
CA LEU A 315 0.17 -9.26 19.21
C LEU A 315 1.41 -8.96 20.05
N GLY A 316 2.62 -9.35 19.60
CA GLY A 316 3.85 -9.22 20.41
C GLY A 316 3.82 -9.99 21.73
N SER A 317 2.90 -10.95 21.87
CA SER A 317 2.69 -11.82 23.03
C SER A 317 2.42 -13.25 22.54
N GLY A 318 2.31 -14.23 23.44
CA GLY A 318 2.26 -15.65 23.06
C GLY A 318 3.61 -16.20 22.54
N PHE A 319 4.71 -15.44 22.69
CA PHE A 319 6.03 -15.82 22.17
C PHE A 319 6.53 -17.17 22.71
N LEU A 320 6.14 -17.56 23.92
CA LEU A 320 6.56 -18.85 24.50
C LEU A 320 5.83 -20.04 23.83
N ASP A 321 4.57 -19.88 23.43
CA ASP A 321 3.84 -20.89 22.67
C ASP A 321 4.48 -21.09 21.29
N GLY A 322 4.72 -20.00 20.57
CA GLY A 322 5.45 -20.03 19.29
C GLY A 322 6.88 -20.58 19.42
N PHE A 323 7.60 -20.27 20.51
CA PHE A 323 8.93 -20.83 20.76
C PHE A 323 8.89 -22.33 21.06
N VAL A 324 7.89 -22.84 21.77
CA VAL A 324 7.72 -24.29 22.00
C VAL A 324 7.40 -25.02 20.70
N VAL A 325 6.53 -24.46 19.85
CA VAL A 325 6.19 -25.05 18.55
C VAL A 325 7.40 -25.03 17.61
N PHE A 326 8.12 -23.90 17.52
CA PHE A 326 9.41 -23.81 16.81
C PHE A 326 10.44 -24.83 17.32
N LEU A 327 10.53 -25.02 18.64
CA LEU A 327 11.47 -25.99 19.23
C LEU A 327 11.10 -27.44 18.90
N LEU A 328 9.80 -27.77 18.82
CA LEU A 328 9.34 -29.08 18.34
C LEU A 328 9.68 -29.24 16.85
N GLN A 329 9.32 -28.27 16.02
CA GLN A 329 9.60 -28.23 14.58
C GLN A 329 11.10 -28.28 14.24
N LEU A 330 11.97 -27.76 15.11
CA LEU A 330 13.43 -27.86 14.95
C LEU A 330 13.99 -29.19 15.48
N CYS A 331 13.60 -29.62 16.68
CA CYS A 331 14.18 -30.81 17.32
C CYS A 331 13.73 -32.12 16.66
N MET A 332 12.50 -32.18 16.14
CA MET A 332 11.94 -33.42 15.59
C MET A 332 12.63 -33.88 14.28
N PRO A 333 12.89 -33.01 13.28
CA PRO A 333 13.75 -33.36 12.13
C PRO A 333 15.19 -33.68 12.52
N ILE A 334 15.78 -32.96 13.49
CA ILE A 334 17.15 -33.25 13.98
C ILE A 334 17.22 -34.63 14.65
N PHE A 335 16.18 -35.01 15.40
CA PHE A 335 16.06 -36.35 15.98
C PHE A 335 15.96 -37.42 14.90
N LEU A 336 15.09 -37.25 13.88
CA LEU A 336 15.00 -38.16 12.75
C LEU A 336 16.33 -38.27 11.98
N PHE A 337 17.02 -37.16 11.72
CA PHE A 337 18.32 -37.18 11.05
C PHE A 337 19.35 -37.97 11.86
N SER A 338 19.37 -37.77 13.19
CA SER A 338 20.26 -38.51 14.10
C SER A 338 19.92 -40.00 14.13
N TYR A 339 18.63 -40.36 14.13
CA TYR A 339 18.13 -41.73 14.09
C TYR A 339 18.52 -42.43 12.78
N TYR A 340 18.17 -41.87 11.62
CA TYR A 340 18.49 -42.47 10.31
C TYR A 340 19.99 -42.56 10.03
N ASN A 341 20.79 -41.61 10.52
CA ASN A 341 22.25 -41.75 10.48
C ASN A 341 22.77 -42.89 11.38
N SER A 342 22.08 -43.21 12.48
CA SER A 342 22.49 -44.27 13.42
C SER A 342 22.11 -45.70 13.00
N LEU A 343 21.27 -45.87 11.96
CA LEU A 343 21.04 -47.19 11.35
C LEU A 343 22.32 -47.76 10.72
N ASN A 344 22.40 -49.08 10.59
CA ASN A 344 23.57 -49.77 10.03
C ASN A 344 23.65 -49.56 8.51
N GLU A 345 24.83 -49.75 7.90
CA GLU A 345 24.98 -49.63 6.43
C GLU A 345 24.16 -50.71 5.69
N ASP A 346 24.01 -51.89 6.27
CA ASP A 346 23.13 -52.97 5.78
C ASP A 346 21.64 -52.56 5.73
N GLU A 347 21.23 -51.54 6.51
CA GLU A 347 19.87 -51.01 6.58
C GLU A 347 19.67 -49.76 5.69
N LYS A 348 20.74 -49.31 4.99
CA LYS A 348 20.77 -48.10 4.13
C LYS A 348 20.86 -48.41 2.63
N ILE A 349 20.72 -49.68 2.23
CA ILE A 349 20.87 -50.16 0.85
C ILE A 349 19.65 -49.79 -0.02
N ALA A 350 19.60 -48.55 -0.50
CA ALA A 350 18.48 -48.03 -1.27
C ALA A 350 18.30 -48.73 -2.63
N VAL A 351 17.14 -49.38 -2.84
CA VAL A 351 16.33 -49.28 -4.06
C VAL A 351 14.84 -49.42 -3.69
N GLY A 352 14.20 -48.31 -3.33
CA GLY A 352 12.79 -48.15 -3.71
C GLY A 352 12.74 -48.13 -5.24
N THR A 353 11.79 -48.85 -5.88
CA THR A 353 11.81 -49.06 -7.34
C THR A 353 12.06 -47.75 -8.09
N ARG A 354 13.07 -47.73 -8.95
CA ARG A 354 13.63 -46.51 -9.56
C ARG A 354 12.57 -45.63 -10.23
N GLU A 355 11.56 -46.25 -10.81
CA GLU A 355 10.38 -45.64 -11.42
C GLU A 355 9.54 -44.84 -10.41
N MET A 356 9.39 -45.36 -9.18
CA MET A 356 8.72 -44.68 -8.07
C MET A 356 9.56 -43.51 -7.54
N LEU A 357 10.87 -43.68 -7.37
CA LEU A 357 11.76 -42.60 -6.94
C LEU A 357 11.79 -41.46 -7.99
N PHE A 358 11.86 -41.80 -9.27
CA PHE A 358 11.72 -40.87 -10.39
C PHE A 358 10.34 -40.17 -10.38
N ALA A 359 9.25 -40.89 -10.14
CA ALA A 359 7.90 -40.30 -10.05
C ALA A 359 7.75 -39.33 -8.85
N VAL A 360 8.32 -39.66 -7.70
CA VAL A 360 8.34 -38.76 -6.52
C VAL A 360 9.18 -37.52 -6.79
N LEU A 361 10.38 -37.65 -7.36
CA LEU A 361 11.22 -36.51 -7.71
C LEU A 361 10.59 -35.63 -8.81
N ALA A 362 9.88 -36.22 -9.78
CA ALA A 362 9.09 -35.49 -10.75
C ALA A 362 7.91 -34.74 -10.11
N TYR A 363 7.22 -35.36 -9.14
CA TYR A 363 6.17 -34.69 -8.34
C TYR A 363 6.76 -33.51 -7.54
N TYR A 364 7.93 -33.67 -6.93
CA TYR A 364 8.63 -32.59 -6.22
C TYR A 364 9.03 -31.45 -7.18
N LEU A 365 9.45 -31.77 -8.40
CA LEU A 365 9.85 -30.77 -9.41
C LEU A 365 8.68 -30.00 -10.00
N PHE A 366 7.55 -30.66 -10.30
CA PHE A 366 6.42 -30.04 -11.02
C PHE A 366 5.27 -29.56 -10.13
N LYS A 367 5.01 -30.21 -8.99
CA LYS A 367 3.93 -29.86 -8.05
C LYS A 367 4.50 -29.13 -6.83
N VAL A 368 5.34 -29.77 -6.03
CA VAL A 368 5.85 -29.17 -4.77
C VAL A 368 6.61 -27.86 -5.03
N SER A 369 7.56 -27.85 -5.96
CA SER A 369 8.31 -26.64 -6.31
C SER A 369 7.40 -25.48 -6.76
N ARG A 370 6.35 -25.80 -7.54
CA ARG A 370 5.38 -24.80 -8.03
C ARG A 370 4.54 -24.22 -6.89
N ASP A 371 4.12 -25.07 -5.95
CA ASP A 371 3.29 -24.67 -4.82
C ASP A 371 4.11 -23.91 -3.76
N VAL A 372 5.38 -24.28 -3.55
CA VAL A 372 6.37 -23.49 -2.79
C VAL A 372 6.52 -22.08 -3.38
N TRP A 373 6.64 -21.95 -4.71
CA TRP A 373 6.67 -20.64 -5.38
C TRP A 373 5.34 -19.86 -5.27
N ALA A 374 4.21 -20.54 -5.09
CA ALA A 374 2.92 -19.90 -4.84
C ALA A 374 2.82 -19.40 -3.39
N ASN A 375 3.11 -20.25 -2.40
CA ASN A 375 3.13 -19.85 -0.99
C ASN A 375 4.13 -18.71 -0.73
N PHE A 376 5.29 -18.72 -1.38
CA PHE A 376 6.22 -17.59 -1.27
C PHE A 376 5.62 -16.25 -1.75
N ARG A 377 4.74 -16.24 -2.76
CA ARG A 377 3.99 -15.01 -3.16
C ARG A 377 2.89 -14.63 -2.15
N ARG A 378 2.25 -15.62 -1.51
CA ARG A 378 1.33 -15.44 -0.37
C ARG A 378 2.04 -14.73 0.79
N VAL A 379 3.23 -15.20 1.18
CA VAL A 379 4.00 -14.67 2.31
C VAL A 379 4.63 -13.29 2.05
N VAL A 380 5.07 -13.01 0.81
CA VAL A 380 5.68 -11.72 0.45
C VAL A 380 4.66 -10.57 0.34
N GLY A 381 3.36 -10.84 0.43
CA GLY A 381 2.31 -9.82 0.37
C GLY A 381 1.96 -9.39 -1.05
N ILE A 382 1.90 -10.35 -1.99
CA ILE A 382 1.64 -10.09 -3.43
C ILE A 382 0.36 -10.78 -3.93
N SER A 383 -0.21 -11.69 -3.14
CA SER A 383 -1.53 -12.29 -3.42
C SER A 383 -2.67 -11.44 -2.84
N GLU A 384 -3.90 -11.70 -3.30
CA GLU A 384 -5.14 -11.10 -2.78
C GLU A 384 -5.75 -11.94 -1.63
N GLU A 385 -5.15 -13.07 -1.28
CA GLU A 385 -5.50 -13.93 -0.14
C GLU A 385 -5.40 -13.18 1.21
N VAL A 386 -6.24 -13.56 2.18
CA VAL A 386 -6.32 -12.87 3.48
C VAL A 386 -4.99 -12.88 4.23
N TYR A 387 -4.27 -14.01 4.31
CA TYR A 387 -2.92 -14.04 4.90
C TYR A 387 -1.94 -13.08 4.20
N SER A 388 -2.03 -12.94 2.86
CA SER A 388 -1.19 -11.98 2.11
C SER A 388 -1.50 -10.52 2.48
N LYS A 389 -2.78 -10.18 2.73
CA LYS A 389 -3.18 -8.87 3.29
C LYS A 389 -2.62 -8.67 4.71
N ILE A 390 -2.68 -9.70 5.55
CA ILE A 390 -2.12 -9.68 6.92
C ILE A 390 -0.61 -9.42 6.89
N GLN A 391 0.15 -10.21 6.11
CA GLN A 391 1.60 -10.03 5.96
C GLN A 391 1.96 -8.66 5.39
N SER A 392 1.10 -8.10 4.53
CA SER A 392 1.30 -6.76 3.98
C SER A 392 1.12 -5.65 5.01
N LEU A 393 0.04 -5.64 5.80
CA LEU A 393 -0.14 -4.72 6.93
C LEU A 393 1.02 -4.86 7.94
N ARG A 394 1.41 -6.10 8.23
CA ARG A 394 2.53 -6.45 9.11
C ARG A 394 3.87 -5.92 8.58
N LYS A 395 4.15 -6.05 7.29
CA LYS A 395 5.32 -5.47 6.64
C LYS A 395 5.31 -3.93 6.73
N ASN A 396 4.17 -3.30 6.48
CA ASN A 396 4.03 -1.83 6.51
C ASN A 396 4.39 -1.27 7.90
N VAL A 397 3.95 -1.90 9.00
CA VAL A 397 4.28 -1.48 10.37
C VAL A 397 5.74 -1.78 10.74
N TRP A 398 6.31 -2.88 10.22
CA TRP A 398 7.72 -3.27 10.40
C TRP A 398 8.70 -2.31 9.70
N ASP A 399 8.39 -1.90 8.47
CA ASP A 399 9.22 -0.96 7.70
C ASP A 399 9.09 0.50 8.20
N ASN A 400 7.93 0.87 8.76
CA ASN A 400 7.79 2.09 9.56
C ASN A 400 8.46 2.02 10.95
N GLY A 401 9.07 0.89 11.34
CA GLY A 401 9.85 0.76 12.58
C GLY A 401 9.04 0.79 13.89
N ASN A 402 7.70 0.75 13.82
CA ASN A 402 6.82 0.90 14.98
C ASN A 402 6.67 -0.39 15.82
N ASP A 403 7.46 -1.42 15.54
CA ASP A 403 7.35 -2.74 16.16
C ASP A 403 7.92 -2.83 17.57
N SER A 404 7.20 -3.56 18.41
CA SER A 404 7.79 -4.19 19.59
C SER A 404 8.77 -5.31 19.16
N PHE A 405 9.77 -5.58 20.01
CA PHE A 405 10.77 -6.64 19.75
C PHE A 405 10.15 -8.03 19.53
N ALA A 406 8.99 -8.30 20.14
CA ALA A 406 8.28 -9.56 19.98
C ALA A 406 7.51 -9.64 18.65
N GLN A 407 6.80 -8.58 18.22
CA GLN A 407 6.19 -8.50 16.88
C GLN A 407 7.25 -8.64 15.79
N SER A 408 8.39 -7.93 15.96
CA SER A 408 9.57 -8.02 15.10
C SER A 408 10.10 -9.45 14.89
N LEU A 409 10.24 -10.22 15.98
CA LEU A 409 10.66 -11.62 15.89
C LEU A 409 9.54 -12.51 15.36
N GLY A 410 8.29 -12.31 15.77
CA GLY A 410 7.13 -13.06 15.30
C GLY A 410 6.99 -13.00 13.78
N PHE A 411 7.03 -11.80 13.20
CA PHE A 411 7.00 -11.60 11.74
C PHE A 411 8.17 -12.29 11.03
N THR A 412 9.37 -12.21 11.62
CA THR A 412 10.57 -12.82 11.07
C THR A 412 10.51 -14.35 11.09
N PHE A 413 9.97 -14.95 12.16
CA PHE A 413 9.74 -16.39 12.25
C PHE A 413 8.59 -16.83 11.35
N ASP A 414 7.45 -16.14 11.34
CA ASP A 414 6.30 -16.45 10.47
C ASP A 414 6.71 -16.50 9.00
N GLN A 415 7.44 -15.47 8.53
CA GLN A 415 8.01 -15.50 7.19
C GLN A 415 8.95 -16.68 6.96
N PHE A 416 9.90 -16.93 7.86
CA PHE A 416 10.87 -18.02 7.69
C PHE A 416 10.21 -19.41 7.69
N MET A 417 9.24 -19.62 8.59
CA MET A 417 8.51 -20.88 8.74
C MET A 417 7.67 -21.15 7.48
N ASN A 418 6.87 -20.17 7.05
CA ASN A 418 6.07 -20.26 5.83
C ASN A 418 6.86 -20.20 4.51
N THR A 419 8.21 -20.20 4.52
CA THR A 419 9.02 -20.12 3.28
C THR A 419 10.24 -21.05 3.25
N GLY A 420 11.19 -20.85 4.15
CA GLY A 420 12.47 -21.53 4.17
C GLY A 420 12.42 -22.88 4.88
N TYR A 421 11.72 -22.95 6.02
CA TYR A 421 11.55 -24.18 6.81
C TYR A 421 10.83 -25.27 6.02
N ILE A 422 9.75 -24.93 5.30
CA ILE A 422 9.06 -25.85 4.36
C ILE A 422 10.05 -26.50 3.39
N CYS A 423 10.95 -25.69 2.81
CA CYS A 423 11.95 -26.19 1.87
C CYS A 423 13.03 -27.04 2.55
N TYR A 424 13.41 -26.71 3.79
CA TYR A 424 14.28 -27.56 4.61
C TYR A 424 13.62 -28.93 4.88
N LEU A 425 12.33 -28.99 5.21
CA LEU A 425 11.60 -30.25 5.39
C LEU A 425 11.58 -31.07 4.11
N TYR A 426 11.28 -30.47 2.95
CA TYR A 426 11.28 -31.20 1.67
C TYR A 426 12.68 -31.66 1.24
N LEU A 427 13.73 -30.86 1.48
CA LEU A 427 15.12 -31.31 1.27
C LEU A 427 15.50 -32.47 2.20
N PHE A 428 15.05 -32.43 3.44
CA PHE A 428 15.32 -33.46 4.44
C PHE A 428 14.54 -34.76 4.16
N ASN A 429 13.29 -34.67 3.70
CA ASN A 429 12.52 -35.82 3.22
C ASN A 429 13.13 -36.44 1.95
N MET A 430 13.64 -35.62 1.02
CA MET A 430 14.43 -36.14 -0.10
C MET A 430 15.71 -36.84 0.37
N TRP A 431 16.41 -36.33 1.39
CA TRP A 431 17.56 -37.04 1.97
C TRP A 431 17.15 -38.41 2.55
N ILE A 432 16.03 -38.51 3.27
CA ILE A 432 15.49 -39.80 3.75
C ILE A 432 15.19 -40.75 2.58
N LEU A 433 14.52 -40.28 1.53
CA LEU A 433 14.21 -41.05 0.32
C LEU A 433 15.44 -41.62 -0.41
N PHE A 434 16.64 -41.05 -0.19
CA PHE A 434 17.90 -41.56 -0.74
C PHE A 434 18.70 -42.47 0.21
N ASN A 435 18.39 -42.50 1.51
CA ASN A 435 19.20 -43.18 2.54
C ASN A 435 18.43 -44.27 3.32
N VAL A 436 17.12 -44.39 3.12
CA VAL A 436 16.25 -45.32 3.85
C VAL A 436 15.58 -46.30 2.88
N THR A 437 15.46 -47.56 3.31
CA THR A 437 15.02 -48.66 2.43
C THR A 437 13.61 -49.17 2.73
N ASP A 438 13.15 -49.05 3.99
CA ASP A 438 11.84 -49.54 4.38
C ASP A 438 10.75 -48.55 3.91
N PRO A 439 9.78 -48.97 3.05
CA PRO A 439 8.67 -48.13 2.66
C PRO A 439 7.79 -47.68 3.84
N PHE A 440 7.79 -48.40 4.98
CA PHE A 440 7.09 -47.95 6.19
C PHE A 440 7.83 -46.81 6.90
N GLU A 441 9.16 -46.80 6.92
CA GLU A 441 9.93 -45.68 7.48
C GLU A 441 9.87 -44.43 6.58
N ILE A 442 9.87 -44.63 5.25
CA ILE A 442 9.63 -43.56 4.28
C ILE A 442 8.21 -42.97 4.46
N LEU A 443 7.18 -43.83 4.51
CA LEU A 443 5.80 -43.39 4.69
C LEU A 443 5.57 -42.70 6.05
N GLY A 444 6.18 -43.24 7.12
CA GLY A 444 6.17 -42.64 8.45
C GLY A 444 6.83 -41.26 8.46
N SER A 445 7.97 -41.11 7.77
CA SER A 445 8.65 -39.82 7.60
C SER A 445 7.78 -38.81 6.88
N VAL A 446 7.15 -39.19 5.75
CA VAL A 446 6.22 -38.32 5.02
C VAL A 446 5.08 -37.84 5.92
N ILE A 447 4.35 -38.76 6.56
CA ILE A 447 3.23 -38.42 7.45
C ILE A 447 3.68 -37.50 8.60
N PHE A 448 4.89 -37.70 9.11
CA PHE A 448 5.48 -36.89 10.16
C PHE A 448 5.89 -35.48 9.68
N PHE A 449 6.31 -35.31 8.42
CA PHE A 449 6.61 -33.99 7.87
C PHE A 449 5.36 -33.20 7.51
N GLU A 450 4.30 -33.82 6.99
CA GLU A 450 3.01 -33.13 6.83
C GLU A 450 2.50 -32.66 8.21
N PHE A 451 2.55 -33.53 9.25
CA PHE A 451 2.23 -33.11 10.63
C PHE A 451 3.12 -31.98 11.18
N LEU A 452 4.43 -31.96 10.87
CA LEU A 452 5.33 -30.88 11.28
C LEU A 452 5.22 -29.60 10.44
N PHE A 453 4.60 -29.69 9.26
CA PHE A 453 4.30 -28.58 8.36
C PHE A 453 3.02 -27.87 8.81
N ASP A 454 1.96 -28.62 9.12
CA ASP A 454 0.67 -28.06 9.56
C ASP A 454 0.66 -27.65 11.04
N LEU A 455 1.63 -28.08 11.87
CA LEU A 455 1.58 -27.98 13.34
C LEU A 455 1.25 -26.57 13.88
N ASP A 456 1.84 -25.52 13.32
CA ASP A 456 1.61 -24.14 13.75
C ASP A 456 0.37 -23.47 13.16
N GLU A 457 -0.19 -23.99 12.06
CA GLU A 457 -1.51 -23.59 11.56
C GLU A 457 -2.64 -24.35 12.32
N GLU A 458 -2.55 -25.68 12.48
CA GLU A 458 -3.51 -26.51 13.24
C GLU A 458 -3.68 -26.07 14.69
N LEU A 459 -2.58 -25.74 15.39
CA LEU A 459 -2.67 -25.22 16.76
C LEU A 459 -3.32 -23.83 16.82
N ALA A 460 -3.11 -22.98 15.81
CA ALA A 460 -3.71 -21.64 15.73
C ALA A 460 -5.20 -21.68 15.38
N ASN A 461 -5.59 -22.57 14.45
CA ASN A 461 -6.97 -22.81 14.03
C ASN A 461 -7.81 -23.52 15.13
N SER A 462 -7.16 -24.04 16.17
CA SER A 462 -7.83 -24.77 17.22
C SER A 462 -8.77 -23.88 18.07
N ILE A 463 -10.01 -24.36 18.28
CA ILE A 463 -11.11 -23.61 18.94
C ILE A 463 -10.76 -23.15 20.38
N TRP A 464 -9.77 -23.77 21.03
CA TRP A 464 -9.32 -23.41 22.37
C TRP A 464 -8.24 -22.31 22.39
N PHE A 465 -7.56 -22.06 21.26
CA PHE A 465 -6.49 -21.07 21.14
C PHE A 465 -7.04 -19.66 20.88
N ASP A 466 -7.86 -19.49 19.84
CA ASP A 466 -8.61 -18.24 19.59
C ASP A 466 -10.02 -18.52 19.03
N ARG A 467 -11.00 -18.61 19.94
CA ARG A 467 -12.39 -18.95 19.58
C ARG A 467 -13.05 -17.85 18.74
N GLY A 468 -13.15 -18.08 17.43
CA GLY A 468 -13.73 -17.15 16.47
C GLY A 468 -12.75 -16.07 16.01
N SER A 469 -11.44 -16.35 16.10
CA SER A 469 -10.35 -15.49 15.62
C SER A 469 -10.40 -14.06 16.19
N ARG A 470 -10.88 -13.93 17.42
CA ARG A 470 -11.12 -12.65 18.12
C ARG A 470 -9.80 -11.97 18.48
N PHE A 471 -8.82 -12.72 18.98
CA PHE A 471 -7.49 -12.19 19.22
C PHE A 471 -6.79 -11.83 17.91
N LEU A 472 -6.98 -12.58 16.82
CA LEU A 472 -6.46 -12.20 15.50
C LEU A 472 -7.05 -10.87 15.01
N LYS A 473 -8.39 -10.75 14.99
CA LYS A 473 -9.10 -9.51 14.61
C LYS A 473 -8.65 -8.32 15.47
N ALA A 474 -8.52 -8.52 16.78
CA ALA A 474 -8.00 -7.50 17.69
C ALA A 474 -6.54 -7.11 17.38
N GLY A 475 -5.70 -8.08 16.99
CA GLY A 475 -4.34 -7.87 16.51
C GLY A 475 -4.27 -7.02 15.24
N LEU A 476 -5.13 -7.31 14.26
CA LEU A 476 -5.23 -6.55 13.01
C LEU A 476 -5.71 -5.11 13.25
N VAL A 477 -6.73 -4.89 14.10
CA VAL A 477 -7.15 -3.55 14.56
C VAL A 477 -5.99 -2.82 15.23
N GLY A 478 -5.20 -3.51 16.06
CA GLY A 478 -3.97 -2.99 16.66
C GLY A 478 -2.92 -2.57 15.62
N LEU A 479 -2.74 -3.34 14.55
CA LEU A 479 -1.80 -2.99 13.46
C LEU A 479 -2.26 -1.77 12.67
N ILE A 480 -3.56 -1.65 12.35
CA ILE A 480 -4.07 -0.50 11.60
C ILE A 480 -3.88 0.80 12.40
N LEU A 481 -4.07 0.74 13.73
CA LEU A 481 -3.71 1.84 14.64
C LEU A 481 -2.20 2.15 14.62
N GLN A 482 -1.32 1.13 14.73
CA GLN A 482 0.14 1.30 14.68
C GLN A 482 0.64 1.84 13.33
N GLN A 483 0.01 1.47 12.21
CA GLN A 483 0.32 1.95 10.86
C GLN A 483 -0.03 3.45 10.72
N THR A 484 -1.15 3.87 11.30
CA THR A 484 -1.66 5.24 11.18
C THR A 484 -0.92 6.23 12.09
N VAL A 485 -0.70 5.88 13.37
CA VAL A 485 -0.16 6.80 14.39
C VAL A 485 1.36 7.03 14.30
N GLN A 486 2.10 6.18 13.57
CA GLN A 486 3.54 6.32 13.25
C GLN A 486 4.45 6.80 14.41
N GLN A 487 4.54 6.00 15.48
CA GLN A 487 5.24 6.35 16.72
C GLN A 487 6.66 6.91 16.53
N GLU A 488 7.49 6.36 15.63
CA GLU A 488 8.88 6.81 15.50
C GLU A 488 9.01 8.27 15.05
N ASN A 489 8.11 8.76 14.20
CA ASN A 489 8.12 10.15 13.73
C ASN A 489 7.62 11.13 14.82
N SER A 490 6.71 10.67 15.68
CA SER A 490 6.01 11.47 16.70
C SER A 490 6.79 11.68 18.00
N HIS A 491 8.03 11.21 18.13
CA HIS A 491 8.84 11.34 19.35
C HIS A 491 9.42 12.74 19.59
N THR A 492 9.61 13.56 18.55
CA THR A 492 10.13 14.94 18.67
C THR A 492 9.43 15.87 17.68
N ARG A 493 9.43 17.17 17.98
CA ARG A 493 8.88 18.20 17.09
C ARG A 493 9.57 18.17 15.73
N ASP A 494 10.91 18.15 15.72
CA ASP A 494 11.69 18.14 14.47
C ASP A 494 11.38 16.91 13.59
N THR A 495 11.32 15.70 14.16
CA THR A 495 11.01 14.47 13.38
C THR A 495 9.58 14.48 12.83
N TYR A 496 8.62 14.98 13.61
CA TYR A 496 7.23 15.08 13.16
C TYR A 496 7.08 16.12 12.05
N MET A 497 7.73 17.27 12.20
CA MET A 497 7.72 18.32 11.18
C MET A 497 8.50 17.90 9.92
N GLU A 498 9.54 17.07 10.03
CA GLU A 498 10.22 16.46 8.86
C GLU A 498 9.32 15.44 8.13
N LYS A 499 8.50 14.65 8.84
CA LYS A 499 7.45 13.82 8.24
C LYS A 499 6.47 14.70 7.46
N VAL A 500 5.86 15.67 8.13
CA VAL A 500 4.85 16.55 7.52
C VAL A 500 5.41 17.33 6.33
N PHE A 501 6.68 17.76 6.38
CA PHE A 501 7.37 18.40 5.26
C PHE A 501 7.44 17.52 4.01
N LYS A 502 7.79 16.24 4.17
CA LYS A 502 7.88 15.27 3.08
C LYS A 502 6.49 14.97 2.50
N GLU A 503 5.49 14.75 3.34
CA GLU A 503 4.14 14.41 2.89
C GLU A 503 3.36 15.59 2.29
N SER A 504 3.57 16.81 2.76
CA SER A 504 2.95 18.03 2.20
C SER A 504 3.73 18.65 1.03
N SER A 505 4.98 18.22 0.82
CA SER A 505 5.93 18.86 -0.11
C SER A 505 6.07 20.38 0.11
N MET A 506 6.02 20.84 1.36
CA MET A 506 6.16 22.26 1.73
C MET A 506 7.50 22.85 1.24
N THR A 507 7.50 24.16 1.00
CA THR A 507 8.73 24.94 0.79
C THR A 507 9.49 25.14 2.11
N LYS A 508 10.79 25.41 2.01
CA LYS A 508 11.64 25.77 3.17
C LYS A 508 11.23 27.09 3.84
N SER A 509 10.39 27.88 3.19
CA SER A 509 9.74 29.09 3.71
C SER A 509 8.55 28.74 4.60
N GLU A 510 7.61 27.94 4.09
CA GLU A 510 6.43 27.48 4.86
C GLU A 510 6.84 26.70 6.10
N MET A 511 7.83 25.81 5.99
CA MET A 511 8.40 25.09 7.14
C MET A 511 8.93 26.05 8.23
N LYS A 512 9.61 27.14 7.85
CA LYS A 512 10.05 28.15 8.83
C LYS A 512 8.88 28.90 9.48
N GLY A 513 7.82 29.16 8.71
CA GLY A 513 6.58 29.73 9.25
C GLY A 513 5.92 28.80 10.26
N LEU A 514 5.78 27.51 9.91
CA LEU A 514 5.22 26.47 10.75
C LEU A 514 6.03 26.26 12.05
N MET A 515 7.36 26.18 11.97
CA MET A 515 8.22 26.07 13.15
C MET A 515 8.10 27.29 14.06
N LYS A 516 8.00 28.51 13.50
CA LYS A 516 7.70 29.71 14.29
C LYS A 516 6.33 29.63 14.96
N ARG A 517 5.28 29.16 14.26
CA ARG A 517 3.96 28.92 14.87
C ARG A 517 4.03 27.91 16.02
N CYS A 518 4.87 26.86 15.93
CA CYS A 518 5.11 25.94 17.05
C CYS A 518 5.66 26.65 18.29
N GLU A 519 6.61 27.56 18.10
CA GLU A 519 7.24 28.34 19.17
C GLU A 519 6.25 29.34 19.80
N ASP A 520 5.50 30.07 18.96
CA ASP A 520 4.45 31.00 19.39
C ASP A 520 3.34 30.27 20.17
N ALA A 521 2.93 29.07 19.72
CA ALA A 521 1.98 28.18 20.40
C ALA A 521 2.56 27.45 21.63
N LYS A 522 3.84 27.65 21.94
CA LYS A 522 4.59 27.02 23.05
C LYS A 522 4.43 25.50 23.02
N ILE A 523 4.61 24.91 21.85
CA ILE A 523 4.72 23.47 21.66
C ILE A 523 6.13 23.06 22.11
N PRO A 524 6.26 22.14 23.09
CA PRO A 524 7.56 21.73 23.61
C PRO A 524 8.35 20.91 22.57
N ASP A 525 9.67 20.88 22.72
CA ASP A 525 10.59 20.19 21.82
C ASP A 525 11.18 18.91 22.44
N GLY A 526 11.82 18.09 21.61
CA GLY A 526 12.40 16.82 22.00
C GLY A 526 11.35 15.85 22.56
N PRO A 527 11.71 14.97 23.52
CA PRO A 527 10.82 13.97 24.09
C PRO A 527 9.56 14.51 24.78
N ALA A 528 9.47 15.82 25.02
CA ALA A 528 8.30 16.46 25.63
C ALA A 528 7.21 16.83 24.61
N PHE A 529 7.50 16.78 23.30
CA PHE A 529 6.60 17.19 22.21
C PHE A 529 5.20 16.54 22.30
N LEU A 530 5.18 15.20 22.32
CA LEU A 530 3.97 14.39 22.51
C LEU A 530 4.12 13.35 23.63
N GLY A 531 5.26 13.32 24.33
CA GLY A 531 5.65 12.25 25.27
C GLY A 531 4.99 12.26 26.65
N THR A 532 4.03 13.15 26.91
CA THR A 532 3.27 13.21 28.17
C THR A 532 1.98 12.39 28.08
N ASN A 533 1.62 11.69 29.16
CA ASN A 533 0.30 11.06 29.30
C ASN A 533 -0.57 11.96 30.18
N GLU A 534 -1.51 12.68 29.55
CA GLU A 534 -2.41 13.64 30.19
C GLU A 534 -3.80 13.00 30.43
N PRO A 535 -4.52 13.36 31.50
CA PRO A 535 -5.86 12.83 31.74
C PRO A 535 -6.89 13.47 30.81
N ASP A 536 -7.83 12.66 30.30
CA ASP A 536 -8.89 13.08 29.39
C ASP A 536 -9.76 14.24 29.90
N GLU A 537 -9.78 14.51 31.21
CA GLU A 537 -10.42 15.69 31.81
C GLU A 537 -9.90 17.04 31.28
N THR A 538 -8.76 17.06 30.58
CA THR A 538 -8.06 18.28 30.12
C THR A 538 -8.37 18.74 28.70
N ILE A 539 -9.04 17.91 27.87
CA ILE A 539 -9.30 18.22 26.45
C ILE A 539 -10.67 18.88 26.25
N GLN A 540 -10.78 19.83 25.32
CA GLN A 540 -12.06 20.51 25.02
C GLN A 540 -12.88 19.77 23.96
N LEU A 541 -12.17 19.08 23.05
CA LEU A 541 -12.70 18.21 22.00
C LEU A 541 -13.13 16.85 22.59
N LEU A 542 -14.32 16.82 23.16
CA LEU A 542 -14.99 15.63 23.71
C LEU A 542 -16.36 15.44 23.05
N VAL A 543 -16.74 14.20 22.74
CA VAL A 543 -18.09 13.89 22.25
C VAL A 543 -19.13 13.98 23.38
N MET A 544 -20.42 14.03 23.04
CA MET A 544 -21.47 14.29 24.04
C MET A 544 -21.57 13.19 25.12
N GLU A 545 -21.33 11.93 24.77
CA GLU A 545 -21.27 10.82 25.75
C GLU A 545 -20.12 10.99 26.76
N GLU A 546 -18.96 11.48 26.29
CA GLU A 546 -17.77 11.71 27.11
C GLU A 546 -17.97 12.91 28.04
N ARG A 547 -18.54 14.02 27.53
CA ARG A 547 -18.93 15.19 28.32
C ARG A 547 -19.94 14.82 29.42
N VAL A 548 -20.95 14.01 29.10
CA VAL A 548 -21.93 13.51 30.09
C VAL A 548 -21.26 12.60 31.13
N THR A 549 -20.29 11.78 30.73
CA THR A 549 -19.53 10.92 31.65
C THR A 549 -18.63 11.73 32.58
N GLN A 550 -17.97 12.77 32.07
CA GLN A 550 -17.16 13.72 32.85
C GLN A 550 -18.02 14.49 33.86
N LEU A 551 -19.18 15.02 33.46
CA LEU A 551 -20.09 15.72 34.38
C LEU A 551 -20.57 14.78 35.51
N ARG A 552 -20.97 13.55 35.17
CA ARG A 552 -21.35 12.52 36.15
C ARG A 552 -20.23 12.19 37.13
N SER A 553 -18.97 12.11 36.69
CA SER A 553 -17.84 11.86 37.60
C SER A 553 -17.61 13.05 38.54
N MET A 554 -17.68 14.28 38.04
CA MET A 554 -17.54 15.52 38.80
C MET A 554 -18.63 15.73 39.86
N ASP A 555 -19.87 15.31 39.58
CA ASP A 555 -20.97 15.31 40.55
C ASP A 555 -20.79 14.23 41.63
N SER A 556 -20.17 13.08 41.29
CA SER A 556 -20.03 11.90 42.15
C SER A 556 -18.97 12.00 43.28
N LYS A 557 -18.85 13.16 43.93
CA LYS A 557 -17.84 13.47 44.96
C LYS A 557 -17.84 12.56 46.20
N THR A 558 -18.85 11.70 46.35
CA THR A 558 -18.89 10.63 47.36
C THR A 558 -18.58 9.26 46.75
N SER A 559 -17.29 8.96 46.62
CA SER A 559 -16.74 7.60 46.64
C SER A 559 -17.41 6.57 45.73
N VAL A 560 -17.83 6.96 44.52
CA VAL A 560 -17.64 6.05 43.39
C VAL A 560 -16.14 5.84 43.34
N LYS A 561 -15.66 4.63 43.64
CA LYS A 561 -14.24 4.31 43.40
C LYS A 561 -14.00 4.62 41.92
N ARG A 562 -13.04 5.50 41.63
CA ARG A 562 -12.37 5.53 40.33
C ARG A 562 -11.98 4.08 40.07
N ILE A 563 -12.63 3.43 39.10
CA ILE A 563 -12.21 2.11 38.65
C ILE A 563 -10.94 2.45 37.86
N ASP A 564 -9.80 2.34 38.54
CA ASP A 564 -8.57 3.04 38.14
C ASP A 564 -8.30 2.87 36.65
N GLU A 565 -8.15 4.00 35.97
CA GLU A 565 -8.49 4.18 34.54
C GLU A 565 -7.55 3.43 33.58
N THR A 566 -6.63 2.64 34.13
CA THR A 566 -6.08 1.46 33.47
C THR A 566 -7.20 0.47 33.11
N LYS A 567 -7.81 0.64 31.92
CA LYS A 567 -8.57 -0.44 31.24
C LYS A 567 -7.83 -1.77 31.45
N PRO A 568 -8.52 -2.87 31.80
CA PRO A 568 -7.89 -4.16 32.09
C PRO A 568 -6.86 -4.49 31.01
N ARG A 569 -5.67 -4.92 31.44
CA ARG A 569 -4.66 -5.44 30.52
C ARG A 569 -5.20 -6.78 30.01
N VAL A 570 -5.42 -6.87 28.71
CA VAL A 570 -5.70 -8.15 28.08
C VAL A 570 -4.38 -8.85 27.86
N TYR A 571 -4.32 -10.10 28.26
CA TYR A 571 -3.20 -10.99 28.08
C TYR A 571 -3.67 -12.13 27.16
N PHE A 572 -2.88 -12.47 26.15
CA PHE A 572 -3.12 -13.67 25.37
C PHE A 572 -2.80 -14.89 26.24
N SER A 573 -3.75 -15.82 26.36
CA SER A 573 -3.65 -16.99 27.24
C SER A 573 -3.40 -18.26 26.44
N GLY A 574 -2.17 -18.46 25.99
CA GLY A 574 -1.68 -19.74 25.47
C GLY A 574 -1.48 -20.78 26.58
N PHE A 575 -0.73 -21.84 26.29
CA PHE A 575 -0.32 -22.85 27.28
C PHE A 575 0.51 -22.23 28.42
N PHE A 576 1.21 -21.13 28.14
CA PHE A 576 2.00 -20.40 29.12
C PHE A 576 1.57 -18.93 29.20
N ALA A 577 1.07 -18.50 30.36
CA ALA A 577 0.61 -17.14 30.56
C ALA A 577 1.74 -16.10 30.38
N SER A 578 1.51 -15.11 29.52
CA SER A 578 2.42 -13.99 29.26
C SER A 578 2.10 -12.80 30.17
N ASP A 579 3.05 -12.37 31.00
CA ASP A 579 2.96 -11.12 31.80
C ASP A 579 3.00 -9.83 30.95
N SER A 580 3.33 -9.93 29.66
CA SER A 580 3.27 -8.80 28.74
C SER A 580 1.85 -8.60 28.19
N PRO A 581 1.28 -7.37 28.26
CA PRO A 581 -0.04 -7.09 27.73
C PRO A 581 -0.05 -7.22 26.20
N MET A 582 -1.16 -7.72 25.66
CA MET A 582 -1.36 -8.09 24.26
C MET A 582 -1.35 -6.92 23.25
N PHE A 583 -1.26 -5.67 23.74
CA PHE A 583 -1.19 -4.46 22.92
C PHE A 583 -0.23 -3.44 23.55
N GLU A 584 0.74 -2.94 22.78
CA GLU A 584 1.50 -1.73 23.16
C GLU A 584 0.59 -0.50 22.99
N ARG A 585 -0.09 -0.12 24.07
CA ARG A 585 -0.93 1.09 24.10
C ARG A 585 -0.08 2.33 23.84
N HIS A 586 -0.56 3.21 22.97
CA HIS A 586 0.01 4.50 22.62
C HIS A 586 -0.13 5.55 23.74
N ALA A 587 -0.20 5.12 25.01
CA ALA A 587 -0.38 5.96 26.19
C ALA A 587 0.71 7.04 26.34
N LYS A 588 1.92 6.81 25.80
CA LYS A 588 3.00 7.80 25.78
C LYS A 588 2.74 8.97 24.83
N LEU A 589 1.82 8.84 23.87
CA LEU A 589 1.46 9.89 22.90
C LEU A 589 0.21 10.66 23.32
N ARG A 590 -0.34 10.43 24.52
CA ARG A 590 -1.60 11.04 25.00
C ARG A 590 -1.37 12.42 25.62
N ALA A 591 -0.58 13.23 24.94
CA ALA A 591 -0.34 14.63 25.27
C ALA A 591 -1.51 15.47 24.73
N TRP A 592 -2.71 15.28 25.31
CA TRP A 592 -3.96 15.81 24.77
C TRP A 592 -3.91 17.33 24.54
N THR A 593 -3.24 18.09 25.41
CA THR A 593 -3.06 19.54 25.26
C THR A 593 -2.11 19.93 24.12
N GLN A 594 -1.21 19.05 23.69
CA GLN A 594 -0.32 19.28 22.56
C GLN A 594 -0.96 18.82 21.24
N TRP A 595 -1.72 17.72 21.24
CA TRP A 595 -2.60 17.36 20.12
C TRP A 595 -3.61 18.45 19.82
N GLU A 596 -4.30 19.00 20.83
CA GLU A 596 -5.26 20.08 20.60
C GLU A 596 -4.59 21.31 19.99
N LYS A 597 -3.34 21.64 20.34
CA LYS A 597 -2.59 22.70 19.63
C LYS A 597 -2.29 22.32 18.17
N LEU A 598 -1.79 21.11 17.92
CA LEU A 598 -1.41 20.65 16.58
C LEU A 598 -2.59 20.64 15.60
N LEU A 599 -3.77 20.24 16.08
CA LEU A 599 -5.02 20.20 15.30
C LEU A 599 -5.44 21.55 14.71
N PHE A 600 -5.00 22.67 15.30
CA PHE A 600 -5.30 24.04 14.85
C PHE A 600 -4.02 24.85 14.51
N LEU A 601 -2.87 24.20 14.35
CA LEU A 601 -1.58 24.85 14.04
C LEU A 601 -1.35 25.08 12.53
N PHE A 602 -2.05 24.27 11.72
CA PHE A 602 -1.89 24.21 10.28
C PHE A 602 -2.94 25.09 9.61
N GLU A 603 -2.46 26.13 8.92
CA GLU A 603 -3.32 27.03 8.15
C GLU A 603 -3.95 26.29 6.96
N THR A 604 -5.20 26.61 6.67
CA THR A 604 -5.88 26.20 5.43
C THR A 604 -5.13 26.77 4.22
N PRO A 605 -4.75 25.96 3.20
CA PRO A 605 -4.03 26.46 2.03
C PRO A 605 -4.87 27.44 1.20
N THR A 606 -4.25 28.49 0.70
CA THR A 606 -4.87 29.46 -0.23
C THR A 606 -4.76 29.04 -1.70
N LEU A 607 -4.62 27.73 -1.97
CA LEU A 607 -4.52 27.17 -3.33
C LEU A 607 -5.86 27.14 -4.06
N VAL A 608 -6.97 27.18 -3.33
CA VAL A 608 -8.33 27.36 -3.88
C VAL A 608 -8.76 28.81 -3.61
N PRO A 609 -8.97 29.65 -4.65
CA PRO A 609 -9.37 31.05 -4.48
C PRO A 609 -10.70 31.24 -3.72
N ASP A 610 -10.93 32.42 -3.17
CA ASP A 610 -12.17 32.78 -2.46
C ASP A 610 -13.38 32.99 -3.40
N ASP A 611 -13.13 33.18 -4.69
CA ASP A 611 -14.10 33.20 -5.78
C ASP A 611 -14.17 31.86 -6.55
N TYR A 612 -13.58 30.78 -6.02
CA TYR A 612 -13.71 29.44 -6.61
C TYR A 612 -15.14 28.90 -6.48
N GLU A 613 -15.84 28.77 -7.61
CA GLU A 613 -17.06 28.00 -7.70
C GLU A 613 -16.73 26.53 -8.07
N ALA A 614 -17.15 25.58 -7.22
CA ALA A 614 -17.11 24.16 -7.53
C ALA A 614 -17.87 23.86 -8.82
N GLY A 615 -17.13 23.51 -9.87
CA GLY A 615 -17.59 23.57 -11.27
C GLY A 615 -16.50 24.08 -12.21
N THR A 616 -15.65 24.99 -11.73
CA THR A 616 -14.61 25.65 -12.51
C THR A 616 -13.29 24.90 -12.50
N LYS A 617 -12.52 24.90 -13.60
CA LYS A 617 -11.13 24.42 -13.57
C LYS A 617 -10.24 25.53 -13.02
N ILE A 618 -9.58 25.28 -11.88
CA ILE A 618 -8.51 26.17 -11.40
C ILE A 618 -7.34 26.08 -12.38
N VAL A 619 -6.86 27.25 -12.83
CA VAL A 619 -5.63 27.39 -13.60
C VAL A 619 -4.58 27.97 -12.66
N PHE A 620 -3.53 27.20 -12.40
CA PHE A 620 -2.40 27.62 -11.56
C PHE A 620 -1.28 28.19 -12.43
N ASP A 621 -0.58 29.22 -11.94
CA ASP A 621 0.59 29.77 -12.64
C ASP A 621 1.78 28.79 -12.61
N GLU A 622 2.54 28.72 -13.71
CA GLU A 622 3.68 27.78 -13.87
C GLU A 622 4.80 27.91 -12.82
N LEU A 623 4.80 28.98 -12.02
CA LEU A 623 5.91 29.37 -11.15
C LEU A 623 5.91 28.67 -9.78
N ASP A 624 4.74 28.31 -9.24
CA ASP A 624 4.61 27.89 -7.83
C ASP A 624 4.84 26.38 -7.58
N THR A 625 4.61 25.52 -8.59
CA THR A 625 4.26 24.09 -8.34
C THR A 625 5.00 23.05 -9.17
N ARG A 626 6.19 23.36 -9.72
CA ARG A 626 7.10 22.33 -10.28
C ARG A 626 7.92 21.60 -9.21
N LEU A 627 7.22 20.90 -8.33
CA LEU A 627 7.76 19.84 -7.47
C LEU A 627 7.38 18.48 -8.07
N THR A 628 8.39 17.66 -8.39
CA THR A 628 8.19 16.24 -8.73
C THR A 628 7.87 15.46 -7.46
N VAL A 629 6.71 14.81 -7.44
CA VAL A 629 6.03 14.42 -6.18
C VAL A 629 6.61 13.18 -5.52
N LEU A 630 6.98 12.19 -6.33
CA LEU A 630 7.27 10.85 -5.84
C LEU A 630 8.67 10.77 -5.22
N SER A 631 8.74 10.26 -3.99
CA SER A 631 9.99 9.71 -3.46
C SER A 631 10.49 8.59 -4.37
N GLU A 632 11.80 8.29 -4.37
CA GLU A 632 12.36 7.18 -5.16
C GLU A 632 11.59 5.88 -4.92
N ASP A 633 11.08 5.66 -3.71
CA ASP A 633 10.30 4.48 -3.32
C ASP A 633 8.88 4.48 -3.90
N ARG A 634 8.10 5.56 -3.71
CA ARG A 634 6.74 5.66 -4.30
C ARG A 634 6.78 5.63 -5.82
N LEU A 635 7.86 6.09 -6.45
CA LEU A 635 8.07 5.99 -7.89
C LEU A 635 8.06 4.54 -8.39
N TRP A 636 8.61 3.58 -7.63
CA TRP A 636 8.62 2.17 -8.03
C TRP A 636 7.28 1.44 -7.84
N ASP A 637 6.38 1.97 -7.00
CA ASP A 637 5.03 1.43 -6.79
C ASP A 637 3.96 2.09 -7.69
N ALA A 638 4.19 3.34 -8.10
CA ALA A 638 3.33 4.09 -9.03
C ALA A 638 3.65 3.83 -10.52
N LEU A 639 4.93 3.59 -10.84
CA LEU A 639 5.26 2.96 -12.13
C LEU A 639 4.61 1.58 -12.18
N GLY A 640 3.87 1.28 -13.25
CA GLY A 640 3.10 0.04 -13.46
C GLY A 640 3.95 -1.22 -13.66
N VAL A 641 4.89 -1.48 -12.75
CA VAL A 641 5.80 -2.62 -12.78
C VAL A 641 4.98 -3.89 -12.47
N SER A 642 4.94 -4.79 -13.44
CA SER A 642 4.18 -6.05 -13.35
C SER A 642 4.50 -6.83 -12.07
N ARG A 643 3.50 -7.52 -11.52
CA ARG A 643 3.60 -8.23 -10.22
C ARG A 643 4.87 -9.11 -10.13
N GLY A 644 5.20 -9.79 -11.23
CA GLY A 644 6.43 -10.60 -11.34
C GLY A 644 7.75 -9.81 -11.32
N ARG A 645 7.82 -8.62 -11.93
CA ARG A 645 9.05 -7.80 -11.92
C ARG A 645 9.28 -7.11 -10.56
N ARG A 646 8.22 -6.75 -9.83
CA ARG A 646 8.31 -6.32 -8.41
C ARG A 646 8.80 -7.45 -7.52
N PHE A 647 8.19 -8.64 -7.63
CA PHE A 647 8.60 -9.85 -6.92
C PHE A 647 10.11 -10.18 -7.12
N TRP A 648 10.57 -10.31 -8.37
CA TRP A 648 11.98 -10.61 -8.65
C TRP A 648 12.94 -9.53 -8.15
N ARG A 649 12.55 -8.24 -8.17
CA ARG A 649 13.35 -7.17 -7.59
C ARG A 649 13.48 -7.33 -6.07
N GLY A 650 12.39 -7.60 -5.35
CA GLY A 650 12.42 -7.89 -3.92
C GLY A 650 13.36 -9.05 -3.58
N VAL A 651 13.31 -10.14 -4.36
CA VAL A 651 14.23 -11.27 -4.23
C VAL A 651 15.70 -10.84 -4.41
N PHE A 652 16.03 -10.10 -5.48
CA PHE A 652 17.39 -9.62 -5.69
C PHE A 652 17.85 -8.61 -4.62
N ASP A 653 16.95 -7.79 -4.08
CA ASP A 653 17.27 -6.82 -3.05
C ASP A 653 17.57 -7.48 -1.68
N VAL A 654 16.88 -8.59 -1.35
CA VAL A 654 17.22 -9.45 -0.20
C VAL A 654 18.55 -10.18 -0.43
N LEU A 655 18.73 -10.85 -1.57
CA LEU A 655 19.96 -11.61 -1.88
C LEU A 655 21.22 -10.73 -1.88
N ALA A 656 21.10 -9.48 -2.32
CA ALA A 656 22.19 -8.50 -2.35
C ALA A 656 22.37 -7.74 -1.02
N PHE A 657 21.69 -8.15 0.06
CA PHE A 657 21.66 -7.49 1.36
C PHE A 657 21.38 -5.97 1.28
N ARG A 658 20.57 -5.53 0.31
CA ARG A 658 20.35 -4.10 0.06
C ARG A 658 19.55 -3.42 1.17
N GLY A 659 18.62 -4.15 1.82
CA GLY A 659 17.93 -3.72 3.05
C GLY A 659 18.82 -3.62 4.30
N PHE A 660 20.14 -3.79 4.14
CA PHE A 660 21.15 -3.50 5.18
C PHE A 660 21.98 -2.24 4.83
N ARG A 661 21.68 -1.54 3.73
CA ARG A 661 22.33 -0.28 3.37
C ARG A 661 21.80 0.86 4.24
N GLY A 662 22.68 1.77 4.64
CA GLY A 662 22.39 2.85 5.59
C GLY A 662 21.40 3.94 5.15
N ARG A 663 20.61 3.75 4.07
CA ARG A 663 19.47 4.64 3.75
C ARG A 663 18.28 4.35 4.69
N ASP A 664 17.99 3.07 4.91
CA ASP A 664 16.88 2.58 5.74
C ASP A 664 17.14 2.82 7.24
N PHE A 665 18.41 3.01 7.59
CA PHE A 665 18.88 3.46 8.90
C PHE A 665 18.97 4.99 8.93
N GLY A 666 17.81 5.66 8.85
CA GLY A 666 17.68 7.12 8.83
C GLY A 666 18.47 7.83 9.95
N PRO A 667 18.91 9.09 9.72
CA PRO A 667 20.02 9.72 10.47
C PRO A 667 19.79 9.97 11.96
N THR A 668 18.57 9.77 12.48
CA THR A 668 18.16 10.03 13.87
C THR A 668 18.29 8.82 14.81
N ARG A 669 18.58 7.61 14.32
CA ARG A 669 18.38 6.32 15.01
C ARG A 669 19.44 5.91 16.06
N HIS A 670 19.86 6.83 16.95
CA HIS A 670 21.10 6.69 17.72
C HIS A 670 21.02 6.03 19.13
N TRP A 671 19.84 5.72 19.69
CA TRP A 671 19.74 5.13 21.06
C TRP A 671 18.83 3.90 21.25
N ARG A 672 17.90 3.60 20.34
CA ARG A 672 17.13 2.31 20.33
C ARG A 672 17.90 1.17 19.64
N THR A 673 19.14 1.43 19.23
CA THR A 673 19.78 0.84 18.05
C THR A 673 20.00 -0.67 18.13
N TRP A 674 20.49 -1.21 19.25
CA TRP A 674 20.94 -2.61 19.28
C TRP A 674 19.81 -3.64 19.14
N ARG A 675 18.62 -3.39 19.72
CA ARG A 675 17.47 -4.30 19.59
C ARG A 675 16.93 -4.34 18.16
N PHE A 676 16.74 -3.18 17.55
CA PHE A 676 16.27 -3.05 16.16
C PHE A 676 17.30 -3.57 15.15
N PHE A 677 18.59 -3.30 15.39
CA PHE A 677 19.68 -3.87 14.61
C PHE A 677 19.71 -5.40 14.72
N PHE A 678 19.53 -5.96 15.91
CA PHE A 678 19.48 -7.41 16.11
C PHE A 678 18.29 -8.05 15.38
N THR A 679 17.08 -7.50 15.50
CA THR A 679 15.91 -8.04 14.78
C THR A 679 16.05 -7.91 13.27
N ARG A 680 16.52 -6.76 12.76
CA ARG A 680 16.82 -6.58 11.32
C ARG A 680 17.95 -7.49 10.83
N LEU A 681 18.95 -7.81 11.66
CA LEU A 681 20.03 -8.75 11.32
C LEU A 681 19.55 -10.21 11.28
N VAL A 682 18.79 -10.65 12.28
CA VAL A 682 18.16 -11.98 12.30
C VAL A 682 17.19 -12.13 11.12
N HIS A 683 16.40 -11.10 10.84
CA HIS A 683 15.53 -11.04 9.67
C HIS A 683 16.29 -11.12 8.35
N ALA A 684 17.32 -10.29 8.16
CA ALA A 684 18.14 -10.33 6.95
C ALA A 684 18.79 -11.71 6.74
N PHE A 685 19.26 -12.36 7.81
CA PHE A 685 19.84 -13.71 7.75
C PHE A 685 18.81 -14.78 7.39
N LEU A 686 17.68 -14.86 8.11
CA LEU A 686 16.64 -15.87 7.88
C LEU A 686 15.92 -15.66 6.55
N SER A 687 15.64 -14.41 6.17
CA SER A 687 15.06 -14.05 4.88
C SER A 687 16.00 -14.42 3.74
N TRP A 688 17.29 -14.04 3.80
CA TRP A 688 18.28 -14.45 2.81
C TRP A 688 18.42 -15.97 2.68
N THR A 689 18.42 -16.69 3.81
CA THR A 689 18.52 -18.16 3.85
C THR A 689 17.31 -18.80 3.19
N SER A 690 16.10 -18.32 3.50
CA SER A 690 14.87 -18.75 2.85
C SER A 690 14.90 -18.51 1.33
N HIS A 691 15.18 -17.27 0.90
CA HIS A 691 15.22 -16.90 -0.51
C HIS A 691 16.24 -17.74 -1.30
N MET A 692 17.44 -17.96 -0.74
CA MET A 692 18.46 -18.82 -1.34
C MET A 692 17.98 -20.27 -1.47
N ILE A 693 17.38 -20.84 -0.44
CA ILE A 693 16.93 -22.23 -0.46
C ILE A 693 15.76 -22.41 -1.43
N GLN A 694 14.79 -21.49 -1.46
CA GLN A 694 13.68 -21.53 -2.43
C GLN A 694 14.16 -21.41 -3.88
N LEU A 695 15.19 -20.60 -4.13
CA LEU A 695 15.81 -20.52 -5.46
C LEU A 695 16.57 -21.79 -5.83
N LEU A 696 17.28 -22.40 -4.88
CA LEU A 696 18.06 -23.62 -5.12
C LEU A 696 17.21 -24.89 -5.16
N PHE A 697 16.08 -24.94 -4.46
CA PHE A 697 15.25 -26.14 -4.31
C PHE A 697 14.86 -26.81 -5.64
N PRO A 698 14.34 -26.09 -6.67
CA PRO A 698 14.05 -26.71 -7.97
C PRO A 698 15.30 -27.27 -8.66
N PHE A 699 16.46 -26.61 -8.53
CA PHE A 699 17.72 -27.11 -9.12
C PHE A 699 18.26 -28.33 -8.38
N LEU A 700 18.13 -28.39 -7.06
CA LEU A 700 18.50 -29.54 -6.25
C LEU A 700 17.60 -30.74 -6.57
N THR A 701 16.28 -30.55 -6.64
CA THR A 701 15.33 -31.59 -7.07
C THR A 701 15.60 -32.05 -8.51
N PHE A 702 15.90 -31.13 -9.44
CA PHE A 702 16.23 -31.47 -10.82
C PHE A 702 17.56 -32.22 -10.96
N ALA A 703 18.60 -31.82 -10.20
CA ALA A 703 19.87 -32.55 -10.15
C ALA A 703 19.68 -33.96 -9.57
N ALA A 704 18.90 -34.10 -8.51
CA ALA A 704 18.53 -35.39 -7.92
C ALA A 704 17.77 -36.29 -8.92
N LEU A 705 16.81 -35.73 -9.67
CA LEU A 705 16.10 -36.42 -10.75
C LEU A 705 17.06 -36.87 -11.88
N ILE A 706 18.06 -36.06 -12.23
CA ILE A 706 19.10 -36.41 -13.20
C ILE A 706 19.99 -37.56 -12.69
N MET A 707 20.41 -37.56 -11.41
CA MET A 707 21.21 -38.66 -10.85
C MET A 707 20.47 -40.00 -10.98
N VAL A 708 19.20 -40.05 -10.56
CA VAL A 708 18.32 -41.23 -10.68
C VAL A 708 18.03 -41.60 -12.15
N PHE A 709 18.13 -40.65 -13.08
CA PHE A 709 18.04 -40.94 -14.52
C PHE A 709 19.34 -41.46 -15.14
N LEU A 710 20.52 -41.08 -14.62
CA LEU A 710 21.83 -41.44 -15.18
C LEU A 710 22.43 -42.74 -14.64
N GLU A 711 21.96 -43.26 -13.51
CA GLU A 711 22.37 -44.57 -12.97
C GLU A 711 22.11 -45.72 -13.97
N ASP A 712 23.00 -46.72 -14.11
CA ASP A 712 22.78 -47.77 -15.12
C ASP A 712 21.81 -48.85 -14.60
N PRO A 713 20.65 -49.09 -15.26
CA PRO A 713 19.66 -50.07 -14.83
C PRO A 713 20.12 -51.54 -14.90
N ARG A 714 21.34 -51.82 -15.38
CA ARG A 714 21.90 -53.18 -15.53
C ARG A 714 22.97 -53.53 -14.51
N THR A 715 23.68 -52.55 -13.97
CA THR A 715 24.76 -52.77 -12.98
C THR A 715 24.40 -52.28 -11.59
N GLY A 716 23.51 -51.29 -11.45
CA GLY A 716 23.33 -50.57 -10.19
C GLY A 716 24.53 -49.69 -9.83
N GLU A 717 25.49 -49.51 -10.74
CA GLU A 717 26.64 -48.64 -10.56
C GLU A 717 26.30 -47.22 -11.03
N ASN A 718 26.65 -46.22 -10.22
CA ASN A 718 26.51 -44.83 -10.61
C ASN A 718 27.49 -44.50 -11.74
N VAL A 719 26.97 -44.05 -12.88
CA VAL A 719 27.77 -43.70 -14.09
C VAL A 719 28.81 -42.60 -13.81
N TYR A 720 28.63 -41.82 -12.74
CA TYR A 720 29.65 -40.89 -12.23
C TYR A 720 30.98 -41.57 -11.83
N CYS A 721 30.96 -42.83 -11.37
CA CYS A 721 32.19 -43.58 -11.09
C CYS A 721 33.02 -43.81 -12.36
N TYR A 722 32.38 -44.17 -13.48
CA TYR A 722 33.06 -44.37 -14.76
C TYR A 722 33.70 -43.10 -15.33
N LEU A 723 33.22 -41.90 -14.95
CA LEU A 723 33.82 -40.63 -15.34
C LEU A 723 35.05 -40.24 -14.49
N HIS A 724 35.22 -40.83 -13.30
CA HIS A 724 36.37 -40.59 -12.43
C HIS A 724 37.37 -41.75 -12.34
N GLN A 725 36.98 -42.98 -12.66
CA GLN A 725 37.87 -44.14 -12.76
C GLN A 725 38.71 -44.17 -14.05
N GLY A 726 38.75 -43.09 -14.83
CA GLY A 726 39.65 -42.94 -15.98
C GLY A 726 41.14 -43.04 -15.63
N ASP A 727 41.51 -42.76 -14.37
CA ASP A 727 42.88 -42.84 -13.84
C ASP A 727 43.11 -44.01 -12.85
N CYS A 728 42.12 -44.89 -12.62
CA CYS A 728 42.30 -46.06 -11.74
C CYS A 728 42.89 -47.25 -12.51
N GLU A 729 44.05 -47.71 -12.05
CA GLU A 729 45.02 -48.49 -12.83
C GLU A 729 44.54 -49.82 -13.44
N PHE A 730 45.16 -50.12 -14.58
CA PHE A 730 44.94 -51.27 -15.46
C PHE A 730 45.54 -52.58 -14.87
N GLU A 731 45.19 -52.96 -13.64
CA GLU A 731 45.61 -54.26 -13.05
C GLU A 731 44.86 -55.45 -13.68
N ARG A 732 45.20 -55.73 -14.95
CA ARG A 732 44.74 -56.90 -15.71
C ARG A 732 45.87 -57.94 -15.79
N GLU A 733 46.20 -58.56 -14.67
CA GLU A 733 47.18 -59.66 -14.64
C GLU A 733 46.64 -60.98 -14.05
N ASN A 734 47.10 -62.07 -14.66
CA ASN A 734 47.26 -63.41 -14.08
C ASN A 734 46.02 -64.19 -13.59
N TYR A 735 45.09 -64.46 -14.51
CA TYR A 735 44.40 -65.76 -14.55
C TYR A 735 44.50 -66.43 -15.92
N PHE A 736 45.71 -66.96 -16.23
CA PHE A 736 45.87 -68.02 -17.21
C PHE A 736 46.85 -69.09 -16.71
N GLN A 737 46.29 -70.30 -16.65
CA GLN A 737 46.81 -71.67 -16.49
C GLN A 737 48.26 -71.97 -16.92
N PRO A 738 48.85 -73.04 -16.36
CA PRO A 738 48.49 -74.42 -16.74
C PRO A 738 47.34 -75.09 -15.97
#